data_AF-A0A8N4QFH9-F1
#
_entry.id   AF-A0A8N4QFH9-F1
#
_cell.length_a   1.000
_cell.length_b   1.000
_cell.length_c   1.000
_cell.angle_alpha   90.00
_cell.angle_beta   90.00
_cell.angle_gamma   90.00
#
_symmetry.space_group_name_H-M   'P 1'
#
loop_
_entity.id
_entity.type
_entity.pdbx_description
1 polymer ?
#
loop_
_entity_poly.entity_id
_entity_poly.type
_entity_poly.pdbx_seq_one_letter_code
_entity_poly.pdbx_strand_id
1 'polypeptide(L)'
;MPNLWKFLSIFLVFSNVNANNCTIEMPRDAPQPTPIILTRDGLFRPTSDVTTIREFDSITLLCTGRNNTVLALNKEIVPLECRNGKFLFMGRPFALKDMKCKSVPTSQLWQNGTSCAAGNGVFYEVGVSSKTTWHPIFKICFNQRDQRTVYSRNMINGYMQNVRAKRNCRPSSFKREGMSNNPDRLYQKENQRTRFEALFGANQNFVNDTSFLARGHIVPVADFIFCYEQYATFYYANAAPEWQIVNAGNWKRVENAVRNIASKQSDVLVFTGILDILQLRNSPTDQYTNIYLDENQTIAVPKWFYKVVMHPSLDDDIVFITLNNPFDDEKEEFCNNICSRVCNKHKLDCSTFTDTITGYTFCCELKDFWANAAMGVGTPYYELPVGWSYKNSNHCTIRIPEDVPQPTPVIFTNTGLFRPTSAVTTFDKDDKITLLCTGRDNKVLALNQEIVQLECRNGRFLSMGRPFAFKNMKCKSVPTSQLWHNGTICAAGAGVFYEVGFSLGGNWHPIFKICFNQRDQRTIYSRNLINGFVVKNRVRQDCRPSNFQIEGMSYNPDRLYRKDNQRTRFEALFGVKQDFLNSNSFLTRGHIAPLADFIFCYEQFATFYYVNVAPGWQVVNAGNWASVENVVRDIASSKKSDLLVFTGTLGVLQLRNPLTSRDTSIYLGVNQTIAVPKWFYKVVMHPSFAIDIVFITLNNPFARNAVREEFCNNICNQICNKHELDCSTFTDTIKGYTFCCELKDFWANAAMGVGTPYYELPVGWSYKN
;
A
#
# COMPACT_ATOMS: atom_id res chain seq x y z
N MET A 1 -58.39 2.90 1.32
CA MET A 1 -57.73 2.78 0.00
C MET A 1 -56.32 2.21 0.18
N PRO A 2 -56.10 0.89 0.13
CA PRO A 2 -54.78 0.32 0.37
C PRO A 2 -54.20 -0.24 -0.93
N ASN A 3 -53.50 0.57 -1.74
CA ASN A 3 -52.68 0.07 -2.86
C ASN A 3 -51.69 1.11 -3.44
N LEU A 4 -51.24 2.11 -2.67
CA LEU A 4 -50.25 3.08 -3.18
C LEU A 4 -48.81 2.53 -3.20
N TRP A 5 -48.49 1.50 -2.38
CA TRP A 5 -47.13 0.95 -2.26
C TRP A 5 -46.75 -0.02 -3.40
N LYS A 6 -47.71 -0.60 -4.12
CA LYS A 6 -47.44 -1.52 -5.24
C LYS A 6 -47.00 -0.80 -6.52
N PHE A 7 -47.15 0.53 -6.61
CA PHE A 7 -46.69 1.33 -7.75
C PHE A 7 -45.27 1.90 -7.57
N LEU A 8 -44.72 1.89 -6.36
CA LEU A 8 -43.36 2.42 -6.11
C LEU A 8 -42.27 1.54 -6.77
N SER A 9 -42.50 0.23 -6.81
CA SER A 9 -41.60 -0.74 -7.45
C SER A 9 -41.57 -0.58 -8.97
N ILE A 10 -42.67 -0.13 -9.57
CA ILE A 10 -42.78 0.09 -11.02
C ILE A 10 -42.13 1.43 -11.38
N PHE A 11 -42.29 2.48 -10.56
CA PHE A 11 -41.58 3.76 -10.77
C PHE A 11 -40.06 3.67 -10.64
N LEU A 12 -39.53 2.81 -9.76
CA LEU A 12 -38.09 2.56 -9.62
C LEU A 12 -37.50 1.71 -10.77
N VAL A 13 -38.33 0.94 -11.47
CA VAL A 13 -37.92 0.18 -12.66
C VAL A 13 -38.01 1.05 -13.92
N PHE A 14 -38.93 2.01 -13.99
CA PHE A 14 -39.03 2.97 -15.11
C PHE A 14 -38.10 4.19 -15.00
N SER A 15 -37.59 4.55 -13.81
CA SER A 15 -36.62 5.65 -13.68
C SER A 15 -35.20 5.30 -14.16
N ASN A 16 -34.91 4.02 -14.44
CA ASN A 16 -33.63 3.59 -15.02
C ASN A 16 -33.62 3.63 -16.56
N VAL A 17 -34.75 3.94 -17.22
CA VAL A 17 -34.85 3.93 -18.69
C VAL A 17 -34.59 5.31 -19.32
N ASN A 18 -34.48 6.38 -18.52
CA ASN A 18 -34.21 7.74 -19.00
C ASN A 18 -33.14 8.48 -18.16
N ALA A 19 -32.10 7.78 -17.71
CA ALA A 19 -30.97 8.45 -17.07
C ALA A 19 -30.19 9.27 -18.12
N ASN A 20 -30.36 10.59 -18.10
CA ASN A 20 -29.75 11.49 -19.08
C ASN A 20 -28.38 11.93 -18.58
N ASN A 21 -27.36 11.15 -18.92
CA ASN A 21 -25.98 11.44 -18.57
C ASN A 21 -25.46 12.70 -19.27
N CYS A 22 -24.54 13.41 -18.63
CA CYS A 22 -23.83 14.54 -19.21
C CYS A 22 -22.62 14.03 -19.99
N THR A 23 -22.16 14.81 -20.96
CA THR A 23 -21.04 14.43 -21.81
C THR A 23 -20.00 15.55 -21.85
N ILE A 24 -18.73 15.16 -21.87
CA ILE A 24 -17.59 16.03 -22.15
C ILE A 24 -16.94 15.54 -23.43
N GLU A 25 -17.12 16.28 -24.52
CA GLU A 25 -16.52 15.97 -25.82
C GLU A 25 -15.21 16.74 -26.04
N MET A 26 -14.13 16.06 -26.40
CA MET A 26 -12.82 16.66 -26.66
C MET A 26 -12.55 16.72 -28.18
N PRO A 27 -12.04 17.82 -28.79
CA PRO A 27 -11.80 19.19 -28.38
C PRO A 27 -12.77 19.97 -27.54
N ARG A 28 -14.02 19.75 -27.93
CA ARG A 28 -14.99 20.81 -28.19
C ARG A 28 -15.44 21.50 -26.92
N ASP A 29 -15.59 20.71 -25.87
CA ASP A 29 -16.16 21.14 -24.60
C ASP A 29 -15.08 21.57 -23.59
N ALA A 30 -13.80 21.36 -23.90
CA ALA A 30 -12.69 21.81 -23.06
C ALA A 30 -12.30 23.26 -23.38
N PRO A 31 -12.68 24.24 -22.53
CA PRO A 31 -12.44 25.66 -22.78
C PRO A 31 -10.95 26.00 -22.74
N GLN A 32 -10.58 27.22 -23.15
CA GLN A 32 -9.23 27.75 -22.94
C GLN A 32 -9.23 29.17 -22.34
N PRO A 33 -8.47 29.44 -21.26
CA PRO A 33 -7.70 28.51 -20.44
C PRO A 33 -8.57 27.44 -19.76
N THR A 34 -8.23 26.15 -19.92
CA THR A 34 -9.00 25.04 -19.36
C THR A 34 -8.84 25.01 -17.84
N PRO A 35 -9.94 25.00 -17.05
CA PRO A 35 -9.87 24.64 -15.64
C PRO A 35 -9.33 23.23 -15.46
N ILE A 36 -8.78 22.97 -14.28
CA ILE A 36 -8.53 21.61 -13.85
C ILE A 36 -9.88 20.98 -13.57
N ILE A 37 -10.18 19.88 -14.25
CA ILE A 37 -11.43 19.15 -14.08
C ILE A 37 -11.14 17.98 -13.15
N LEU A 38 -11.83 17.96 -12.01
CA LEU A 38 -11.83 16.84 -11.07
C LEU A 38 -13.14 16.09 -11.21
N THR A 39 -13.04 14.77 -11.34
CA THR A 39 -14.16 13.83 -11.29
C THR A 39 -14.15 13.09 -9.97
N ARG A 40 -15.11 12.18 -9.77
CA ARG A 40 -15.11 11.26 -8.62
C ARG A 40 -13.81 10.44 -8.50
N ASP A 41 -13.17 10.15 -9.63
CA ASP A 41 -11.96 9.32 -9.70
C ASP A 41 -10.66 10.14 -9.67
N GLY A 42 -10.75 11.46 -9.44
CA GLY A 42 -9.60 12.38 -9.41
C GLY A 42 -9.48 13.22 -10.68
N LEU A 43 -8.25 13.48 -11.14
CA LEU A 43 -8.00 14.28 -12.34
C LEU A 43 -8.70 13.67 -13.55
N PHE A 44 -9.45 14.49 -14.27
CA PHE A 44 -10.12 14.09 -15.49
C PHE A 44 -9.12 13.63 -16.54
N ARG A 45 -9.23 12.36 -16.95
CA ARG A 45 -8.44 11.74 -18.02
C ARG A 45 -9.40 11.13 -19.04
N PRO A 46 -9.58 11.74 -20.23
CA PRO A 46 -10.51 11.22 -21.23
C PRO A 46 -10.08 9.83 -21.72
N THR A 47 -11.02 8.90 -21.80
CA THR A 47 -10.78 7.54 -22.36
C THR A 47 -11.44 7.35 -23.73
N SER A 48 -12.20 8.35 -24.20
CA SER A 48 -12.85 8.38 -25.51
C SER A 48 -13.13 9.84 -25.94
N ASP A 49 -13.63 10.06 -27.17
CA ASP A 49 -13.98 11.38 -27.69
C ASP A 49 -15.01 12.07 -26.80
N VAL A 50 -15.92 11.27 -26.24
CA VAL A 50 -17.04 11.70 -25.41
C VAL A 50 -16.96 11.00 -24.07
N THR A 51 -16.53 11.71 -23.02
CA THR A 51 -16.57 11.15 -21.67
C THR A 51 -17.93 11.38 -21.04
N THR A 52 -18.58 10.31 -20.59
CA THR A 52 -19.90 10.35 -19.95
C THR A 52 -19.77 10.56 -18.44
N ILE A 53 -20.48 11.56 -17.91
CA ILE A 53 -20.68 11.80 -16.48
C ILE A 53 -22.09 11.34 -16.13
N ARG A 54 -22.20 10.42 -15.16
CA ARG A 54 -23.50 9.83 -14.80
C ARG A 54 -24.44 10.89 -14.26
N GLU A 55 -25.73 10.67 -14.45
CA GLU A 55 -26.73 11.52 -13.79
C GLU A 55 -26.53 11.53 -12.27
N PHE A 56 -26.65 12.71 -11.66
CA PHE A 56 -26.38 13.04 -10.26
C PHE A 56 -24.91 12.99 -9.82
N ASP A 57 -23.98 12.55 -10.66
CA ASP A 57 -22.55 12.75 -10.38
C ASP A 57 -22.16 14.23 -10.56
N SER A 58 -21.03 14.61 -9.99
CA SER A 58 -20.50 15.97 -10.10
C SER A 58 -19.06 15.99 -10.60
N ILE A 59 -18.74 17.02 -11.37
CA ILE A 59 -17.35 17.42 -11.65
C ILE A 59 -17.03 18.69 -10.88
N THR A 60 -15.75 18.92 -10.58
CA THR A 60 -15.30 20.18 -9.98
C THR A 60 -14.31 20.85 -10.92
N LEU A 61 -14.57 22.11 -11.25
CA LEU A 61 -13.65 22.97 -11.97
C LEU A 61 -12.80 23.75 -10.97
N LEU A 62 -11.49 23.71 -11.17
CA LEU A 62 -10.51 24.36 -10.30
C LEU A 62 -9.59 25.27 -11.12
N CYS A 63 -9.54 26.55 -10.74
CA CYS A 63 -8.68 27.56 -11.34
C CYS A 63 -7.58 27.99 -10.37
N THR A 64 -6.55 27.16 -10.17
CA THR A 64 -5.44 27.48 -9.25
C THR A 64 -4.59 28.66 -9.76
N GLY A 65 -3.91 29.32 -8.82
CA GLY A 65 -3.02 30.45 -9.09
C GLY A 65 -3.57 31.78 -8.55
N ARG A 66 -2.70 32.79 -8.45
CA ARG A 66 -3.06 34.07 -7.83
C ARG A 66 -4.22 34.73 -8.60
N ASN A 67 -5.33 34.98 -7.90
CA ASN A 67 -6.55 35.61 -8.43
C ASN A 67 -7.15 34.89 -9.66
N ASN A 68 -6.89 33.59 -9.81
CA ASN A 68 -7.44 32.81 -10.91
C ASN A 68 -8.82 32.26 -10.52
N THR A 69 -9.79 32.36 -11.43
CA THR A 69 -11.19 31.99 -11.18
C THR A 69 -11.86 31.59 -12.49
N VAL A 70 -12.89 30.77 -12.41
CA VAL A 70 -13.79 30.49 -13.54
C VAL A 70 -14.52 31.79 -13.89
N LEU A 71 -14.29 32.31 -15.09
CA LEU A 71 -14.75 33.63 -15.52
C LEU A 71 -16.27 33.80 -15.41
N ALA A 72 -17.03 32.79 -15.80
CA ALA A 72 -18.50 32.82 -15.79
C ALA A 72 -19.12 32.99 -14.40
N LEU A 73 -18.39 32.62 -13.33
CA LEU A 73 -18.91 32.61 -11.96
C LEU A 73 -18.04 33.41 -10.97
N ASN A 74 -16.87 33.90 -11.40
CA ASN A 74 -15.87 34.56 -10.57
C ASN A 74 -15.53 33.78 -9.28
N LYS A 75 -15.42 32.45 -9.39
CA LYS A 75 -15.07 31.53 -8.30
C LYS A 75 -13.87 30.67 -8.66
N GLU A 76 -12.99 30.42 -7.70
CA GLU A 76 -11.81 29.56 -7.89
C GLU A 76 -12.20 28.08 -8.05
N ILE A 77 -13.17 27.63 -7.26
CA ILE A 77 -13.68 26.26 -7.22
C ILE A 77 -15.17 26.27 -7.58
N VAL A 78 -15.54 25.51 -8.60
CA VAL A 78 -16.92 25.42 -9.10
C VAL A 78 -17.33 23.94 -9.22
N PRO A 79 -18.13 23.40 -8.30
CA PRO A 79 -18.77 22.10 -8.48
C PRO A 79 -19.93 22.20 -9.48
N LEU A 80 -19.95 21.34 -10.48
CA LEU A 80 -21.03 21.21 -11.46
C LEU A 80 -21.68 19.84 -11.31
N GLU A 81 -22.97 19.83 -11.02
CA GLU A 81 -23.77 18.61 -10.92
C GLU A 81 -24.34 18.23 -12.28
N CYS A 82 -24.29 16.96 -12.65
CA CYS A 82 -24.93 16.46 -13.85
C CYS A 82 -26.42 16.16 -13.59
N ARG A 83 -27.33 16.83 -14.31
CA ARG A 83 -28.77 16.51 -14.31
C ARG A 83 -29.36 16.69 -15.69
N ASN A 84 -30.16 15.73 -16.15
CA ASN A 84 -30.86 15.81 -17.44
C ASN A 84 -29.93 16.18 -18.62
N GLY A 85 -28.73 15.60 -18.66
CA GLY A 85 -27.73 15.83 -19.71
C GLY A 85 -27.04 17.20 -19.68
N LYS A 86 -27.23 17.99 -18.62
CA LYS A 86 -26.63 19.33 -18.46
C LYS A 86 -25.79 19.41 -17.18
N PHE A 87 -24.72 20.21 -17.23
CA PHE A 87 -23.95 20.57 -16.04
C PHE A 87 -24.59 21.78 -15.35
N LEU A 88 -24.94 21.65 -14.07
CA LEU A 88 -25.63 22.68 -13.30
C LEU A 88 -24.75 23.23 -12.18
N PHE A 89 -24.74 24.56 -12.02
CA PHE A 89 -24.23 25.24 -10.83
C PHE A 89 -25.39 25.94 -10.11
N MET A 90 -25.66 25.57 -8.86
CA MET A 90 -26.78 26.11 -8.08
C MET A 90 -28.13 26.07 -8.84
N GLY A 91 -28.38 24.96 -9.55
CA GLY A 91 -29.62 24.76 -10.33
C GLY A 91 -29.64 25.41 -11.73
N ARG A 92 -28.62 26.20 -12.11
CA ARG A 92 -28.55 26.84 -13.44
C ARG A 92 -27.64 26.05 -14.38
N PRO A 93 -28.04 25.78 -15.64
CA PRO A 93 -27.23 25.03 -16.59
C PRO A 93 -26.10 25.89 -17.16
N PHE A 94 -24.93 25.27 -17.33
CA PHE A 94 -23.74 25.85 -17.98
C PHE A 94 -23.17 24.88 -19.01
N ALA A 95 -22.74 25.39 -20.16
CA ALA A 95 -21.95 24.63 -21.10
C ALA A 95 -20.47 24.69 -20.69
N LEU A 96 -19.80 23.53 -20.64
CA LEU A 96 -18.42 23.45 -20.14
C LEU A 96 -17.45 24.31 -20.96
N LYS A 97 -17.67 24.44 -22.28
CA LYS A 97 -16.91 25.30 -23.19
C LYS A 97 -16.88 26.79 -22.81
N ASP A 98 -17.84 27.24 -21.99
CA ASP A 98 -17.93 28.63 -21.54
C ASP A 98 -17.27 28.85 -20.17
N MET A 99 -16.89 27.76 -19.48
CA MET A 99 -16.37 27.76 -18.11
C MET A 99 -14.84 27.88 -18.05
N LYS A 100 -14.26 28.86 -18.77
CA LYS A 100 -12.80 29.10 -18.78
C LYS A 100 -12.28 29.75 -17.49
N CYS A 101 -11.03 29.44 -17.13
CA CYS A 101 -10.29 30.19 -16.11
C CYS A 101 -9.79 31.55 -16.66
N LYS A 102 -9.50 32.50 -15.77
CA LYS A 102 -8.83 33.78 -16.11
C LYS A 102 -7.45 33.54 -16.74
N SER A 103 -6.70 32.58 -16.22
CA SER A 103 -5.39 32.16 -16.72
C SER A 103 -5.22 30.65 -16.62
N VAL A 104 -4.19 30.09 -17.27
CA VAL A 104 -3.87 28.66 -17.16
C VAL A 104 -3.59 28.31 -15.69
N PRO A 105 -4.31 27.34 -15.09
CA PRO A 105 -4.07 26.92 -13.71
C PRO A 105 -2.62 26.51 -13.45
N THR A 106 -2.09 26.90 -12.28
CA THR A 106 -0.69 26.59 -11.89
C THR A 106 -0.61 25.34 -11.02
N SER A 107 0.38 24.49 -11.29
CA SER A 107 0.75 23.35 -10.44
C SER A 107 1.62 23.74 -9.24
N GLN A 108 1.72 22.81 -8.28
CA GLN A 108 2.62 22.81 -7.13
C GLN A 108 3.55 21.59 -7.21
N LEU A 109 4.70 21.66 -6.54
CA LEU A 109 5.60 20.53 -6.32
C LEU A 109 5.57 20.17 -4.84
N TRP A 110 5.15 18.95 -4.53
CA TRP A 110 5.09 18.42 -3.18
C TRP A 110 6.21 17.40 -2.96
N GLN A 111 7.01 17.61 -1.91
CA GLN A 111 8.06 16.68 -1.50
C GLN A 111 7.44 15.64 -0.56
N ASN A 112 7.00 14.51 -1.11
CA ASN A 112 6.36 13.43 -0.37
C ASN A 112 7.34 12.83 0.69
N GLY A 113 8.65 12.84 0.39
CA GLY A 113 9.70 12.40 1.33
C GLY A 113 9.86 10.88 1.41
N THR A 114 8.92 10.11 0.84
CA THR A 114 9.06 8.66 0.67
C THR A 114 10.27 8.34 -0.20
N SER A 115 11.10 7.39 0.26
CA SER A 115 12.29 6.96 -0.48
C SER A 115 11.94 6.25 -1.78
N CYS A 116 12.78 6.44 -2.81
CA CYS A 116 12.69 5.78 -4.11
C CYS A 116 14.08 5.31 -4.57
N ALA A 117 14.13 4.50 -5.64
CA ALA A 117 15.38 3.99 -6.22
C ALA A 117 16.31 3.33 -5.18
N ALA A 118 15.75 2.43 -4.35
CA ALA A 118 16.47 1.71 -3.28
C ALA A 118 17.24 2.64 -2.30
N GLY A 119 16.69 3.81 -1.98
CA GLY A 119 17.35 4.76 -1.08
C GLY A 119 18.07 5.91 -1.78
N ASN A 120 18.26 5.85 -3.09
CA ASN A 120 19.05 6.83 -3.83
C ASN A 120 18.31 8.17 -4.09
N GLY A 121 17.01 8.24 -3.79
CA GLY A 121 16.24 9.46 -3.93
C GLY A 121 15.00 9.50 -3.04
N VAL A 122 14.27 10.59 -3.15
CA VAL A 122 12.95 10.80 -2.54
C VAL A 122 11.93 11.19 -3.60
N PHE A 123 10.67 10.80 -3.41
CA PHE A 123 9.60 11.16 -4.32
C PHE A 123 9.19 12.63 -4.15
N TYR A 124 9.22 13.34 -5.27
CA TYR A 124 8.47 14.56 -5.50
C TYR A 124 7.24 14.24 -6.36
N GLU A 125 6.16 14.96 -6.11
CA GLU A 125 4.94 14.89 -6.91
C GLU A 125 4.63 16.28 -7.45
N VAL A 126 4.37 16.37 -8.75
CA VAL A 126 3.89 17.61 -9.37
C VAL A 126 2.40 17.46 -9.60
N GLY A 127 1.61 18.36 -9.05
CA GLY A 127 0.16 18.22 -9.00
C GLY A 127 -0.55 19.48 -8.55
N VAL A 128 -1.80 19.33 -8.11
CA VAL A 128 -2.58 20.40 -7.52
C VAL A 128 -3.30 19.96 -6.26
N SER A 129 -3.48 20.90 -5.34
CA SER A 129 -4.33 20.70 -4.17
C SER A 129 -5.73 21.26 -4.42
N SER A 130 -6.75 20.48 -4.07
CA SER A 130 -8.15 20.92 -3.97
C SER A 130 -8.58 20.80 -2.52
N LYS A 131 -8.73 21.94 -1.84
CA LYS A 131 -8.95 22.02 -0.38
C LYS A 131 -7.83 21.29 0.40
N THR A 132 -8.08 20.05 0.82
CA THR A 132 -7.15 19.18 1.57
C THR A 132 -6.72 17.94 0.79
N THR A 133 -7.20 17.76 -0.44
CA THR A 133 -6.90 16.58 -1.27
C THR A 133 -5.84 16.92 -2.31
N TRP A 134 -4.78 16.10 -2.37
CA TRP A 134 -3.71 16.21 -3.35
C TRP A 134 -4.01 15.39 -4.62
N HIS A 135 -3.80 15.99 -5.79
CA HIS A 135 -4.03 15.37 -7.09
C HIS A 135 -2.74 15.41 -7.93
N PRO A 136 -1.95 14.32 -7.98
CA PRO A 136 -0.71 14.28 -8.72
C PRO A 136 -0.93 14.16 -10.24
N ILE A 137 -0.21 14.95 -11.02
CA ILE A 137 -0.13 14.86 -12.48
C ILE A 137 0.95 13.84 -12.86
N PHE A 138 2.16 13.96 -12.28
CA PHE A 138 3.27 13.03 -12.44
C PHE A 138 4.18 13.00 -11.19
N LYS A 139 5.06 12.00 -11.11
CA LYS A 139 6.02 11.84 -10.01
C LYS A 139 7.46 11.92 -10.49
N ILE A 140 8.37 12.30 -9.61
CA ILE A 140 9.80 12.41 -9.84
C ILE A 140 10.52 11.73 -8.67
N CYS A 141 11.38 10.77 -8.95
CA CYS A 141 12.35 10.28 -7.98
C CYS A 141 13.58 11.20 -8.05
N PHE A 142 13.75 12.05 -7.05
CA PHE A 142 14.76 13.11 -7.06
C PHE A 142 15.87 12.82 -6.04
N ASN A 143 17.12 12.88 -6.49
CA ASN A 143 18.27 12.81 -5.60
C ASN A 143 18.65 14.24 -5.17
N GLN A 144 18.43 14.54 -3.90
CA GLN A 144 18.67 15.87 -3.33
C GLN A 144 20.16 16.19 -3.15
N ARG A 145 21.03 15.19 -3.05
CA ARG A 145 22.48 15.39 -2.91
C ARG A 145 23.08 15.87 -4.24
N ASP A 146 22.75 15.17 -5.31
CA ASP A 146 23.30 15.40 -6.65
C ASP A 146 22.39 16.28 -7.52
N GLN A 147 21.36 16.90 -6.91
CA GLN A 147 20.41 17.82 -7.56
C GLN A 147 19.84 17.31 -8.90
N ARG A 148 19.58 16.01 -9.01
CA ARG A 148 19.21 15.36 -10.27
C ARG A 148 17.98 14.47 -10.15
N THR A 149 17.23 14.38 -11.24
CA THR A 149 16.19 13.37 -11.39
C THR A 149 16.83 12.02 -11.65
N VAL A 150 16.55 11.04 -10.80
CA VAL A 150 16.93 9.64 -11.05
C VAL A 150 16.03 9.06 -12.14
N TYR A 151 14.72 9.22 -11.96
CA TYR A 151 13.70 8.98 -12.99
C TYR A 151 12.42 9.74 -12.67
N SER A 152 11.55 9.92 -13.65
CA SER A 152 10.17 10.37 -13.49
C SER A 152 9.19 9.27 -13.87
N ARG A 153 7.92 9.45 -13.49
CA ARG A 153 6.81 8.55 -13.84
C ARG A 153 5.60 9.37 -14.28
N ASN A 154 5.13 9.16 -15.50
CA ASN A 154 3.89 9.73 -16.03
C ASN A 154 3.08 8.72 -16.85
N MET A 155 1.82 9.06 -17.12
CA MET A 155 0.95 8.31 -18.03
C MET A 155 0.77 9.14 -19.29
N ILE A 156 0.99 8.55 -20.46
CA ILE A 156 0.65 9.19 -21.74
C ILE A 156 -0.75 8.72 -22.12
N ASN A 157 -1.68 9.67 -22.24
CA ASN A 157 -3.03 9.35 -22.67
C ASN A 157 -3.02 8.97 -24.15
N GLY A 158 -3.24 7.69 -24.45
CA GLY A 158 -3.10 7.15 -25.81
C GLY A 158 -4.21 7.65 -26.73
N TYR A 159 -5.44 7.63 -26.23
CA TYR A 159 -6.62 8.02 -26.97
C TYR A 159 -6.53 9.47 -27.48
N MET A 160 -6.11 10.38 -26.61
CA MET A 160 -6.06 11.81 -26.90
C MET A 160 -4.90 12.22 -27.82
N GLN A 161 -3.97 11.32 -28.16
CA GLN A 161 -2.86 11.68 -29.07
C GLN A 161 -3.36 12.06 -30.48
N ASN A 162 -4.44 11.42 -30.95
CA ASN A 162 -5.01 11.66 -32.28
C ASN A 162 -6.06 12.78 -32.30
N VAL A 163 -6.62 13.12 -31.13
CA VAL A 163 -7.81 13.97 -30.99
C VAL A 163 -7.50 15.29 -30.27
N ARG A 164 -6.27 15.50 -29.77
CA ARG A 164 -5.92 16.73 -29.05
C ARG A 164 -5.96 17.97 -29.94
N ALA A 165 -6.45 19.07 -29.37
CA ALA A 165 -6.28 20.39 -29.98
C ALA A 165 -4.80 20.79 -29.92
N LYS A 166 -4.21 21.17 -31.06
CA LYS A 166 -2.86 21.73 -31.13
C LYS A 166 -2.86 23.11 -30.45
N ARG A 167 -2.50 23.14 -29.18
CA ARG A 167 -2.44 24.35 -28.35
C ARG A 167 -0.98 24.66 -28.03
N ASN A 168 -0.58 25.92 -28.18
CA ASN A 168 0.75 26.36 -27.77
C ASN A 168 0.71 26.76 -26.30
N CYS A 169 0.94 25.82 -25.38
CA CYS A 169 0.99 26.10 -23.95
C CYS A 169 2.45 26.10 -23.50
N ARG A 170 3.06 27.29 -23.44
CA ARG A 170 4.42 27.45 -22.94
C ARG A 170 4.47 28.56 -21.88
N PRO A 171 4.81 28.25 -20.62
CA PRO A 171 5.04 29.28 -19.62
C PRO A 171 6.33 30.07 -19.94
N SER A 172 6.48 31.24 -19.32
CA SER A 172 7.62 32.13 -19.55
C SER A 172 8.92 31.66 -18.91
N SER A 173 8.87 30.81 -17.88
CA SER A 173 10.05 30.37 -17.13
C SER A 173 9.89 29.01 -16.47
N PHE A 174 11.03 28.43 -16.07
CA PHE A 174 11.11 27.25 -15.21
C PHE A 174 11.05 27.66 -13.74
N LYS A 175 10.41 26.80 -12.93
CA LYS A 175 10.29 26.89 -11.48
C LYS A 175 11.49 26.24 -10.78
N ARG A 176 12.00 26.87 -9.72
CA ARG A 176 13.18 26.41 -8.96
C ARG A 176 12.82 25.47 -7.81
N GLU A 177 11.55 25.37 -7.47
CA GLU A 177 11.05 24.58 -6.36
C GLU A 177 11.53 23.12 -6.45
N GLY A 178 12.01 22.57 -5.33
CA GLY A 178 12.62 21.24 -5.26
C GLY A 178 14.14 21.21 -5.46
N MET A 179 14.73 22.28 -6.00
CA MET A 179 16.19 22.47 -6.11
C MET A 179 16.74 23.24 -4.91
N SER A 180 18.00 23.00 -4.54
CA SER A 180 18.73 23.74 -3.51
C SER A 180 19.08 25.16 -3.97
N ASN A 181 19.39 25.35 -5.26
CA ASN A 181 19.76 26.63 -5.86
C ASN A 181 18.96 26.88 -7.15
N ASN A 182 18.94 28.12 -7.64
CA ASN A 182 18.32 28.45 -8.92
C ASN A 182 19.32 28.23 -10.08
N PRO A 183 19.14 27.21 -10.94
CA PRO A 183 20.10 26.89 -11.99
C PRO A 183 19.92 27.72 -13.26
N ASP A 184 18.98 28.67 -13.31
CA ASP A 184 18.63 29.40 -14.54
C ASP A 184 19.84 30.06 -15.23
N ARG A 185 20.75 30.65 -14.45
CA ARG A 185 21.98 31.25 -14.99
C ARG A 185 22.90 30.21 -15.62
N LEU A 186 22.96 28.99 -15.10
CA LEU A 186 23.83 27.93 -15.62
C LEU A 186 23.41 27.46 -17.02
N TYR A 187 22.15 27.67 -17.39
CA TYR A 187 21.62 27.36 -18.72
C TYR A 187 21.80 28.49 -19.75
N GLN A 188 22.38 29.63 -19.35
CA GLN A 188 22.70 30.72 -20.29
C GLN A 188 23.97 30.37 -21.07
N LYS A 189 23.94 30.52 -22.39
CA LYS A 189 25.05 30.15 -23.28
C LYS A 189 26.37 30.81 -22.89
N GLU A 190 26.32 32.07 -22.45
CA GLU A 190 27.51 32.80 -22.01
C GLU A 190 28.18 32.16 -20.80
N ASN A 191 27.40 31.79 -19.78
CA ASN A 191 27.94 31.12 -18.59
C ASN A 191 28.43 29.70 -18.93
N GLN A 192 27.78 29.00 -19.87
CA GLN A 192 28.28 27.71 -20.38
C GLN A 192 29.59 27.88 -21.13
N ARG A 193 29.73 28.93 -21.96
CA ARG A 193 30.98 29.24 -22.66
C ARG A 193 32.10 29.46 -21.66
N THR A 194 31.92 30.33 -20.66
CA THR A 194 32.90 30.54 -19.58
C THR A 194 33.26 29.24 -18.86
N ARG A 195 32.26 28.39 -18.54
CA ARG A 195 32.50 27.10 -17.90
C ARG A 195 33.36 26.17 -18.76
N PHE A 196 33.09 26.09 -20.06
CA PHE A 196 33.83 25.23 -20.97
C PHE A 196 35.21 25.80 -21.32
N GLU A 197 35.37 27.12 -21.37
CA GLU A 197 36.68 27.77 -21.50
C GLU A 197 37.59 27.46 -20.31
N ALA A 198 37.03 27.40 -19.10
CA ALA A 198 37.78 26.99 -17.91
C ALA A 198 38.21 25.51 -17.95
N LEU A 199 37.43 24.63 -18.59
CA LEU A 199 37.72 23.19 -18.67
C LEU A 199 38.62 22.81 -19.84
N PHE A 200 38.51 23.50 -20.98
CA PHE A 200 39.14 23.10 -22.25
C PHE A 200 39.97 24.21 -22.90
N GLY A 201 40.06 25.39 -22.28
CA GLY A 201 40.77 26.56 -22.79
C GLY A 201 39.90 27.47 -23.67
N ALA A 202 40.40 28.68 -23.95
CA ALA A 202 39.67 29.73 -24.66
C ALA A 202 39.17 29.34 -26.07
N ASN A 203 39.82 28.37 -26.72
CA ASN A 203 39.48 27.91 -28.07
C ASN A 203 38.61 26.62 -28.07
N GLN A 204 37.85 26.37 -27.00
CA GLN A 204 36.94 25.22 -26.94
C GLN A 204 35.88 25.29 -28.06
N ASN A 205 35.54 24.14 -28.65
CA ASN A 205 34.59 24.05 -29.77
C ASN A 205 33.25 23.40 -29.38
N PHE A 206 33.07 23.05 -28.11
CA PHE A 206 31.87 22.33 -27.65
C PHE A 206 30.66 23.26 -27.50
N VAL A 207 30.85 24.44 -26.92
CA VAL A 207 29.78 25.43 -26.70
C VAL A 207 29.91 26.60 -27.66
N ASN A 208 28.88 26.80 -28.49
CA ASN A 208 28.74 27.92 -29.41
C ASN A 208 27.25 28.31 -29.59
N ASP A 209 26.93 29.14 -30.57
CA ASP A 209 25.56 29.62 -30.77
C ASP A 209 24.57 28.50 -31.15
N THR A 210 25.05 27.42 -31.75
CA THR A 210 24.26 26.27 -32.20
C THR A 210 24.43 25.02 -31.33
N SER A 211 25.54 24.92 -30.60
CA SER A 211 25.85 23.82 -29.69
C SER A 211 25.88 24.32 -28.25
N PHE A 212 24.90 23.94 -27.45
CA PHE A 212 24.79 24.34 -26.05
C PHE A 212 23.90 23.33 -25.29
N LEU A 213 24.01 23.33 -23.97
CA LEU A 213 23.17 22.49 -23.10
C LEU A 213 21.85 23.19 -22.81
N ALA A 214 20.76 22.59 -23.26
CA ALA A 214 19.40 23.01 -23.01
C ALA A 214 18.83 22.32 -21.75
N ARG A 215 17.67 22.82 -21.31
CA ARG A 215 16.85 22.21 -20.26
C ARG A 215 16.05 21.06 -20.88
N GLY A 216 16.69 19.90 -21.02
CA GLY A 216 16.07 18.67 -21.51
C GLY A 216 15.00 18.22 -20.54
N HIS A 217 13.74 18.13 -20.99
CA HIS A 217 12.64 17.72 -20.11
C HIS A 217 12.69 16.20 -19.85
N ILE A 218 12.52 15.79 -18.60
CA ILE A 218 12.41 14.36 -18.24
C ILE A 218 10.97 13.87 -18.48
N VAL A 219 9.97 14.57 -17.94
CA VAL A 219 8.58 14.45 -18.42
C VAL A 219 8.33 15.56 -19.44
N PRO A 220 8.17 15.25 -20.73
CA PRO A 220 8.07 16.26 -21.76
C PRO A 220 6.68 16.88 -21.85
N VAL A 221 6.65 18.15 -22.26
CA VAL A 221 5.42 18.94 -22.44
C VAL A 221 4.40 18.20 -23.30
N ALA A 222 4.86 17.61 -24.40
CA ALA A 222 3.99 17.00 -25.40
C ALA A 222 3.34 15.67 -24.98
N ASP A 223 3.70 15.11 -23.81
CA ASP A 223 3.04 13.91 -23.27
C ASP A 223 1.64 14.23 -22.70
N PHE A 224 1.37 15.51 -22.42
CA PHE A 224 0.11 15.96 -21.82
C PHE A 224 -0.81 16.68 -22.80
N ILE A 225 -2.10 16.72 -22.44
CA ILE A 225 -3.17 17.22 -23.32
C ILE A 225 -3.59 18.62 -22.90
N PHE A 226 -3.68 18.89 -21.60
CA PHE A 226 -4.14 20.18 -21.09
C PHE A 226 -3.00 21.15 -20.82
N CYS A 227 -3.21 22.45 -21.06
CA CYS A 227 -2.18 23.47 -20.80
C CYS A 227 -1.71 23.48 -19.34
N TYR A 228 -2.57 23.16 -18.36
CA TYR A 228 -2.17 23.11 -16.95
C TYR A 228 -1.21 21.96 -16.65
N GLU A 229 -1.35 20.83 -17.33
CA GLU A 229 -0.41 19.70 -17.24
C GLU A 229 0.90 20.03 -17.96
N GLN A 230 0.81 20.66 -19.12
CA GLN A 230 1.97 21.13 -19.89
C GLN A 230 2.78 22.16 -19.10
N TYR A 231 2.14 23.10 -18.40
CA TYR A 231 2.82 24.07 -17.52
C TYR A 231 3.46 23.37 -16.31
N ALA A 232 2.90 22.24 -15.87
CA ALA A 232 3.42 21.48 -14.75
C ALA A 232 4.78 20.83 -15.06
N THR A 233 5.20 20.70 -16.31
CA THR A 233 6.51 20.10 -16.64
C THR A 233 7.70 21.06 -16.46
N PHE A 234 7.45 22.36 -16.25
CA PHE A 234 8.47 23.41 -16.19
C PHE A 234 9.04 23.60 -14.77
N TYR A 235 9.50 22.52 -14.15
CA TYR A 235 10.32 22.55 -12.94
C TYR A 235 11.75 22.14 -13.28
N TYR A 236 12.74 22.77 -12.67
CA TYR A 236 14.14 22.34 -12.83
C TYR A 236 14.35 20.91 -12.29
N ALA A 237 13.58 20.51 -11.28
CA ALA A 237 13.52 19.13 -10.82
C ALA A 237 12.95 18.14 -11.85
N ASN A 238 12.41 18.59 -12.99
CA ASN A 238 11.96 17.77 -14.12
C ASN A 238 12.83 18.01 -15.38
N ALA A 239 14.05 18.52 -15.21
CA ALA A 239 14.97 18.77 -16.31
C ALA A 239 16.38 18.25 -16.00
N ALA A 240 17.13 17.92 -17.05
CA ALA A 240 18.56 17.66 -17.00
C ALA A 240 19.27 18.39 -18.14
N PRO A 241 20.58 18.68 -18.01
CA PRO A 241 21.36 19.28 -19.09
C PRO A 241 21.41 18.34 -20.30
N GLU A 242 20.96 18.80 -21.45
CA GLU A 242 20.93 18.00 -22.68
C GLU A 242 21.46 18.82 -23.85
N TRP A 243 22.35 18.26 -24.66
CA TRP A 243 22.85 18.98 -25.83
C TRP A 243 21.69 19.30 -26.77
N GLN A 244 21.57 20.59 -27.15
CA GLN A 244 20.41 21.07 -27.88
C GLN A 244 20.18 20.30 -29.19
N ILE A 245 21.24 19.86 -29.86
CA ILE A 245 21.16 19.07 -31.09
C ILE A 245 20.62 17.65 -30.85
N VAL A 246 20.87 17.06 -29.68
CA VAL A 246 20.32 15.77 -29.25
C VAL A 246 18.86 15.92 -28.82
N ASN A 247 18.57 16.92 -27.97
CA ASN A 247 17.23 17.27 -27.50
C ASN A 247 16.27 17.55 -28.67
N ALA A 248 16.70 18.35 -29.65
CA ALA A 248 15.91 18.64 -30.84
C ALA A 248 15.97 17.53 -31.91
N GLY A 249 16.92 16.60 -31.77
CA GLY A 249 17.22 15.49 -32.67
C GLY A 249 16.54 14.19 -32.26
N ASN A 250 17.34 13.16 -31.99
CA ASN A 250 16.83 11.81 -31.74
C ASN A 250 16.04 11.70 -30.43
N TRP A 251 16.33 12.48 -29.40
CA TRP A 251 15.54 12.42 -28.18
C TRP A 251 14.08 12.85 -28.40
N LYS A 252 13.85 13.95 -29.14
CA LYS A 252 12.51 14.33 -29.60
C LYS A 252 11.84 13.24 -30.44
N ARG A 253 12.61 12.49 -31.23
CA ARG A 253 12.08 11.36 -32.01
C ARG A 253 11.68 10.18 -31.13
N VAL A 254 12.47 9.87 -30.09
CA VAL A 254 12.09 8.90 -29.04
C VAL A 254 10.78 9.31 -28.38
N GLU A 255 10.66 10.57 -27.94
CA GLU A 255 9.41 11.06 -27.34
C GLU A 255 8.21 10.92 -28.30
N ASN A 256 8.38 11.25 -29.58
CA ASN A 256 7.36 11.06 -30.61
C ASN A 256 7.02 9.59 -30.83
N ALA A 257 8.02 8.71 -30.82
CA ALA A 257 7.85 7.28 -30.97
C ALA A 257 7.01 6.71 -29.82
N VAL A 258 7.28 7.10 -28.57
CA VAL A 258 6.48 6.65 -27.42
C VAL A 258 5.04 7.15 -27.50
N ARG A 259 4.81 8.40 -27.91
CA ARG A 259 3.44 8.92 -28.15
C ARG A 259 2.71 8.18 -29.27
N ASN A 260 3.43 7.79 -30.33
CA ASN A 260 2.89 6.97 -31.44
C ASN A 260 2.57 5.53 -30.99
N ILE A 261 3.34 4.97 -30.04
CA ILE A 261 2.97 3.70 -29.40
C ILE A 261 1.67 3.89 -28.61
N ALA A 262 1.55 4.95 -27.80
CA ALA A 262 0.35 5.22 -27.03
C ALA A 262 -0.89 5.42 -27.90
N SER A 263 -0.77 6.14 -29.03
CA SER A 263 -1.89 6.40 -29.94
C SER A 263 -2.47 5.17 -30.64
N LYS A 264 -1.71 4.07 -30.68
CA LYS A 264 -2.10 2.77 -31.28
C LYS A 264 -2.58 1.76 -30.24
N GLN A 265 -2.43 2.06 -28.96
CA GLN A 265 -2.74 1.16 -27.86
C GLN A 265 -3.82 1.81 -26.99
N SER A 266 -3.50 2.11 -25.73
CA SER A 266 -4.26 2.95 -24.84
C SER A 266 -3.28 3.75 -23.96
N ASP A 267 -3.64 4.09 -22.74
CA ASP A 267 -2.77 4.81 -21.82
C ASP A 267 -1.50 4.01 -21.52
N VAL A 268 -0.34 4.58 -21.84
CA VAL A 268 0.98 3.95 -21.68
C VAL A 268 1.69 4.54 -20.47
N LEU A 269 2.19 3.66 -19.60
CA LEU A 269 2.99 4.05 -18.44
C LEU A 269 4.44 4.27 -18.88
N VAL A 270 4.97 5.44 -18.55
CA VAL A 270 6.31 5.85 -18.98
C VAL A 270 7.16 6.22 -17.78
N PHE A 271 8.41 5.76 -17.82
CA PHE A 271 9.48 6.24 -16.94
C PHE A 271 10.57 6.87 -17.79
N THR A 272 11.02 8.07 -17.44
CA THR A 272 12.15 8.71 -18.12
C THR A 272 13.23 9.02 -17.09
N GLY A 273 14.49 8.78 -17.40
CA GLY A 273 15.60 9.08 -16.50
C GLY A 273 16.90 9.31 -17.23
N ILE A 274 17.96 9.41 -16.45
CA ILE A 274 19.33 9.66 -16.92
C ILE A 274 20.31 8.68 -16.30
N LEU A 275 21.41 8.38 -17.01
CA LEU A 275 22.50 7.52 -16.52
C LEU A 275 23.87 8.17 -16.79
N ASP A 276 24.79 7.85 -15.87
CA ASP A 276 26.19 8.28 -15.86
C ASP A 276 26.41 9.79 -16.01
N ILE A 277 27.67 10.18 -16.00
CA ILE A 277 28.12 11.56 -16.20
C ILE A 277 28.85 11.62 -17.54
N LEU A 278 28.46 12.57 -18.38
CA LEU A 278 29.10 12.80 -19.66
C LEU A 278 30.57 13.14 -19.44
N GLN A 279 31.44 12.50 -20.21
CA GLN A 279 32.85 12.83 -20.30
C GLN A 279 33.16 13.32 -21.70
N LEU A 280 33.88 14.43 -21.80
CA LEU A 280 34.39 14.92 -23.09
C LEU A 280 35.91 14.81 -23.13
N ARG A 281 36.41 14.37 -24.28
CA ARG A 281 37.83 14.21 -24.56
C ARG A 281 38.46 15.56 -24.87
N ASN A 282 39.51 15.90 -24.14
CA ASN A 282 40.35 17.06 -24.41
C ASN A 282 41.34 16.68 -25.53
N SER A 283 41.10 17.16 -26.76
CA SER A 283 41.90 16.78 -27.95
C SER A 283 43.41 17.04 -27.79
N PRO A 284 43.86 18.16 -27.20
CA PRO A 284 45.28 18.37 -26.88
C PRO A 284 45.93 17.38 -25.91
N THR A 285 45.22 16.87 -24.90
CA THR A 285 45.83 16.09 -23.79
C THR A 285 45.39 14.62 -23.75
N ASP A 286 44.41 14.24 -24.56
CA ASP A 286 43.76 12.92 -24.55
C ASP A 286 43.06 12.58 -23.21
N GLN A 287 42.89 13.56 -22.33
CA GLN A 287 42.22 13.36 -21.04
C GLN A 287 40.70 13.54 -21.15
N TYR A 288 39.96 12.71 -20.44
CA TYR A 288 38.50 12.79 -20.36
C TYR A 288 38.06 13.58 -19.12
N THR A 289 37.20 14.57 -19.33
CA THR A 289 36.70 15.46 -18.27
C THR A 289 35.21 15.25 -18.04
N ASN A 290 34.81 14.96 -16.80
CA ASN A 290 33.40 14.93 -16.38
C ASN A 290 32.77 16.32 -16.53
N ILE A 291 31.59 16.39 -17.16
CA ILE A 291 30.94 17.67 -17.44
C ILE A 291 29.87 17.98 -16.39
N TYR A 292 30.01 19.16 -15.78
CA TYR A 292 29.04 19.75 -14.86
C TYR A 292 28.77 21.19 -15.27
N LEU A 293 27.50 21.62 -15.14
CA LEU A 293 27.12 22.99 -15.44
C LEU A 293 27.64 24.00 -14.42
N ASP A 294 27.99 23.56 -13.20
CA ASP A 294 28.49 24.39 -12.12
C ASP A 294 29.87 23.92 -11.62
N GLU A 295 30.58 24.81 -10.92
CA GLU A 295 31.90 24.55 -10.34
C GLU A 295 31.87 23.56 -9.19
N ASN A 296 30.80 23.57 -8.40
CA ASN A 296 30.62 22.69 -7.25
C ASN A 296 30.23 21.26 -7.63
N GLN A 297 30.16 20.95 -8.93
CA GLN A 297 29.82 19.63 -9.46
C GLN A 297 28.45 19.12 -8.98
N THR A 298 27.48 20.03 -8.79
CA THR A 298 26.14 19.66 -8.31
C THR A 298 25.17 19.33 -9.44
N ILE A 299 25.36 19.88 -10.63
CA ILE A 299 24.49 19.63 -11.79
C ILE A 299 25.29 18.95 -12.89
N ALA A 300 25.36 17.62 -12.80
CA ALA A 300 26.02 16.78 -13.79
C ALA A 300 25.28 16.83 -15.13
N VAL A 301 26.05 16.85 -16.23
CA VAL A 301 25.52 16.59 -17.56
C VAL A 301 25.46 15.07 -17.73
N PRO A 302 24.27 14.46 -17.91
CA PRO A 302 24.15 13.02 -18.06
C PRO A 302 24.79 12.54 -19.38
N LYS A 303 25.38 11.34 -19.36
CA LYS A 303 25.86 10.68 -20.59
C LYS A 303 24.69 10.11 -21.39
N TRP A 304 23.69 9.56 -20.71
CA TRP A 304 22.55 8.90 -21.35
C TRP A 304 21.22 9.45 -20.85
N PHE A 305 20.27 9.58 -21.77
CA PHE A 305 18.84 9.67 -21.45
C PHE A 305 18.19 8.33 -21.79
N TYR A 306 17.22 7.90 -20.97
CA TYR A 306 16.44 6.71 -21.28
C TYR A 306 14.95 6.93 -21.03
N LYS A 307 14.11 6.25 -21.82
CA LYS A 307 12.65 6.26 -21.68
C LYS A 307 12.11 4.83 -21.76
N VAL A 308 11.54 4.36 -20.65
CA VAL A 308 10.85 3.07 -20.51
C VAL A 308 9.40 3.23 -20.90
N VAL A 309 8.88 2.26 -21.66
CA VAL A 309 7.53 2.20 -22.18
C VAL A 309 6.90 0.89 -21.74
N MET A 310 5.85 0.99 -20.90
CA MET A 310 5.10 -0.15 -20.41
C MET A 310 3.65 -0.03 -20.86
N HIS A 311 3.08 -1.15 -21.30
CA HIS A 311 1.64 -1.29 -21.56
C HIS A 311 1.25 -2.77 -21.52
N PRO A 312 0.08 -3.17 -20.98
CA PRO A 312 -0.32 -4.57 -20.88
C PRO A 312 -0.34 -5.35 -22.20
N SER A 313 -0.59 -4.66 -23.32
CA SER A 313 -0.64 -5.28 -24.68
C SER A 313 0.70 -5.34 -25.41
N LEU A 314 1.77 -4.70 -24.91
CA LEU A 314 3.09 -4.83 -25.54
C LEU A 314 3.66 -6.22 -25.21
N ASP A 315 4.41 -6.85 -26.11
CA ASP A 315 5.02 -8.16 -25.82
C ASP A 315 6.12 -8.02 -24.74
N ASP A 316 6.88 -6.93 -24.85
CA ASP A 316 7.98 -6.58 -23.95
C ASP A 316 7.75 -5.20 -23.34
N ASP A 317 8.43 -4.91 -22.23
CA ASP A 317 8.61 -3.53 -21.77
C ASP A 317 9.86 -2.97 -22.46
N ILE A 318 9.69 -1.88 -23.19
CA ILE A 318 10.69 -1.34 -24.11
C ILE A 318 11.43 -0.20 -23.43
N VAL A 319 12.74 -0.14 -23.58
CA VAL A 319 13.56 1.01 -23.16
C VAL A 319 14.22 1.60 -24.40
N PHE A 320 14.02 2.89 -24.63
CA PHE A 320 14.82 3.67 -25.59
C PHE A 320 15.94 4.37 -24.82
N ILE A 321 17.17 4.33 -25.34
CA ILE A 321 18.35 4.94 -24.73
C ILE A 321 19.01 5.83 -25.78
N THR A 322 19.32 7.08 -25.43
CA THR A 322 19.95 8.07 -26.32
C THR A 322 21.22 8.63 -25.68
N LEU A 323 22.31 8.60 -26.44
CA LEU A 323 23.60 9.20 -26.07
C LEU A 323 23.51 10.73 -26.14
N ASN A 324 23.81 11.38 -25.03
CA ASN A 324 23.91 12.83 -24.92
C ASN A 324 25.35 13.31 -25.19
N ASN A 325 25.93 12.85 -26.30
CA ASN A 325 27.27 13.25 -26.73
C ASN A 325 27.31 13.40 -28.26
N PRO A 326 27.11 14.62 -28.79
CA PRO A 326 27.14 14.86 -30.24
C PRO A 326 28.56 14.95 -30.82
N PHE A 327 29.61 14.79 -29.99
CA PHE A 327 31.01 14.94 -30.38
C PHE A 327 31.76 13.61 -30.45
N ASP A 328 31.05 12.52 -30.19
CA ASP A 328 31.61 11.17 -30.16
C ASP A 328 30.97 10.35 -31.27
N ASP A 329 31.80 9.68 -32.06
CA ASP A 329 31.39 8.83 -33.17
C ASP A 329 31.24 7.36 -32.72
N GLU A 330 31.58 7.04 -31.47
CA GLU A 330 31.44 5.71 -30.93
C GLU A 330 29.98 5.33 -30.66
N LYS A 331 29.61 4.14 -31.12
CA LYS A 331 28.30 3.53 -30.89
C LYS A 331 28.40 2.57 -29.73
N GLU A 332 28.23 3.09 -28.53
CA GLU A 332 28.21 2.30 -27.31
C GLU A 332 26.81 1.73 -27.06
N GLU A 333 26.72 0.41 -26.91
CA GLU A 333 25.51 -0.31 -26.53
C GLU A 333 25.83 -1.25 -25.37
N PHE A 334 24.99 -1.24 -24.35
CA PHE A 334 25.14 -2.11 -23.18
C PHE A 334 23.99 -3.11 -23.05
N CYS A 335 23.20 -3.33 -24.10
CA CYS A 335 22.15 -4.34 -24.11
C CYS A 335 21.96 -4.89 -25.53
N ASN A 336 21.16 -5.95 -25.66
CA ASN A 336 20.76 -6.41 -26.97
C ASN A 336 19.87 -5.37 -27.66
N ASN A 337 20.33 -4.79 -28.75
CA ASN A 337 19.60 -3.74 -29.47
C ASN A 337 18.38 -4.32 -30.22
N ILE A 338 17.19 -4.01 -29.73
CA ILE A 338 15.91 -4.46 -30.31
C ILE A 338 15.23 -3.38 -31.17
N CYS A 339 15.89 -2.26 -31.50
CA CYS A 339 15.22 -1.15 -32.19
C CYS A 339 14.61 -1.56 -33.52
N SER A 340 15.30 -2.32 -34.37
CA SER A 340 14.74 -2.75 -35.66
C SER A 340 13.42 -3.51 -35.49
N ARG A 341 13.34 -4.40 -34.49
CA ARG A 341 12.12 -5.14 -34.14
C ARG A 341 11.01 -4.21 -33.65
N VAL A 342 11.34 -3.31 -32.70
CA VAL A 342 10.39 -2.36 -32.13
C VAL A 342 9.85 -1.39 -33.19
N CYS A 343 10.74 -0.79 -33.99
CA CYS A 343 10.41 0.19 -35.01
C CYS A 343 9.56 -0.41 -36.13
N ASN A 344 9.89 -1.62 -36.59
CA ASN A 344 9.08 -2.32 -37.60
C ASN A 344 7.70 -2.69 -37.04
N LYS A 345 7.64 -3.31 -35.85
CA LYS A 345 6.38 -3.74 -35.23
C LYS A 345 5.42 -2.58 -34.99
N HIS A 346 5.94 -1.47 -34.49
CA HIS A 346 5.13 -0.31 -34.12
C HIS A 346 5.06 0.75 -35.23
N LYS A 347 5.67 0.53 -36.40
CA LYS A 347 5.72 1.49 -37.53
C LYS A 347 6.22 2.86 -37.06
N LEU A 348 7.39 2.87 -36.42
CA LEU A 348 8.04 4.07 -35.88
C LEU A 348 9.09 4.58 -36.87
N ASP A 349 9.22 5.90 -36.99
CA ASP A 349 10.33 6.51 -37.73
C ASP A 349 11.58 6.54 -36.84
N CYS A 350 12.43 5.55 -37.02
CA CYS A 350 13.71 5.39 -36.33
C CYS A 350 14.90 5.61 -37.27
N SER A 351 14.67 6.21 -38.45
CA SER A 351 15.67 6.31 -39.53
C SER A 351 16.97 7.00 -39.12
N THR A 352 16.90 7.92 -38.17
CA THR A 352 18.06 8.69 -37.69
C THR A 352 18.63 8.16 -36.39
N PHE A 353 18.11 7.08 -35.79
CA PHE A 353 18.56 6.62 -34.47
C PHE A 353 20.05 6.27 -34.44
N THR A 354 20.64 5.88 -35.57
CA THR A 354 22.07 5.58 -35.65
C THR A 354 22.97 6.80 -35.87
N ASP A 355 22.40 8.01 -35.99
CA ASP A 355 23.14 9.28 -36.13
C ASP A 355 23.67 9.72 -34.76
N THR A 356 25.00 9.80 -34.65
CA THR A 356 25.72 10.17 -33.43
C THR A 356 25.58 11.66 -33.11
N ILE A 357 25.54 12.52 -34.13
CA ILE A 357 25.47 13.98 -33.99
C ILE A 357 24.11 14.39 -33.40
N THR A 358 23.02 13.77 -33.84
CA THR A 358 21.68 14.03 -33.30
C THR A 358 21.33 13.14 -32.10
N GLY A 359 22.29 12.37 -31.60
CA GLY A 359 22.21 11.52 -30.41
C GLY A 359 21.98 10.05 -30.75
N TYR A 360 23.04 9.24 -30.72
CA TYR A 360 22.93 7.80 -31.00
C TYR A 360 21.88 7.14 -30.09
N THR A 361 20.94 6.41 -30.67
CA THR A 361 19.79 5.83 -29.97
C THR A 361 19.67 4.34 -30.25
N PHE A 362 19.55 3.55 -29.18
CA PHE A 362 19.29 2.11 -29.25
C PHE A 362 18.16 1.71 -28.30
N CYS A 363 17.70 0.47 -28.40
CA CYS A 363 16.52 0.00 -27.68
C CYS A 363 16.83 -1.30 -26.93
N CYS A 364 16.38 -1.43 -25.70
CA CYS A 364 16.50 -2.67 -24.90
C CYS A 364 15.12 -3.21 -24.51
N GLU A 365 15.08 -4.49 -24.15
CA GLU A 365 14.07 -4.95 -23.19
C GLU A 365 14.42 -4.43 -21.79
N LEU A 366 13.42 -4.10 -20.98
CA LEU A 366 13.62 -3.55 -19.63
C LEU A 366 14.49 -4.46 -18.73
N LYS A 367 14.36 -5.78 -18.88
CA LYS A 367 15.15 -6.74 -18.10
C LYS A 367 16.65 -6.67 -18.44
N ASP A 368 17.00 -6.51 -19.71
CA ASP A 368 18.39 -6.46 -20.19
C ASP A 368 19.00 -5.10 -19.84
N PHE A 369 18.20 -4.02 -19.94
CA PHE A 369 18.57 -2.69 -19.50
C PHE A 369 18.98 -2.69 -18.02
N TRP A 370 18.20 -3.30 -17.13
CA TRP A 370 18.55 -3.39 -15.71
C TRP A 370 19.77 -4.25 -15.42
N ALA A 371 19.92 -5.36 -16.12
CA ALA A 371 21.06 -6.27 -15.91
C ALA A 371 22.40 -5.59 -16.22
N ASN A 372 22.43 -4.70 -17.22
CA ASN A 372 23.68 -4.19 -17.77
C ASN A 372 23.96 -2.71 -17.47
N ALA A 373 22.94 -1.88 -17.21
CA ALA A 373 23.13 -0.45 -16.94
C ALA A 373 23.66 -0.13 -15.52
N ALA A 374 24.40 -1.07 -14.90
CA ALA A 374 24.88 -1.00 -13.52
C ALA A 374 23.78 -0.71 -12.46
N MET A 375 22.50 -0.97 -12.77
CA MET A 375 21.36 -0.74 -11.88
C MET A 375 21.05 -1.90 -10.91
N GLY A 376 21.90 -2.94 -10.90
CA GLY A 376 21.80 -4.09 -10.00
C GLY A 376 20.75 -5.12 -10.43
N VAL A 377 21.05 -6.40 -10.23
CA VAL A 377 20.12 -7.52 -10.46
C VAL A 377 19.37 -7.79 -9.15
N GLY A 378 18.03 -7.77 -9.17
CA GLY A 378 17.24 -8.44 -8.11
C GLY A 378 16.12 -7.65 -7.41
N THR A 379 15.90 -6.36 -7.68
CA THR A 379 14.66 -5.68 -7.24
C THR A 379 14.13 -4.77 -8.34
N PRO A 380 12.80 -4.67 -8.54
CA PRO A 380 12.28 -3.75 -9.54
C PRO A 380 12.55 -2.30 -9.12
N TYR A 381 13.23 -1.56 -9.99
CA TYR A 381 13.70 -0.20 -9.71
C TYR A 381 12.57 0.85 -9.65
N TYR A 382 11.40 0.52 -10.20
CA TYR A 382 10.26 1.44 -10.28
C TYR A 382 9.09 1.04 -9.38
N GLU A 383 8.43 2.03 -8.81
CA GLU A 383 7.12 1.83 -8.19
C GLU A 383 6.05 1.79 -9.30
N LEU A 384 5.44 0.63 -9.54
CA LEU A 384 4.36 0.48 -10.52
C LEU A 384 2.99 0.86 -9.92
N PRO A 385 2.12 1.57 -10.67
CA PRO A 385 0.73 1.78 -10.27
C PRO A 385 -0.04 0.46 -10.10
N VAL A 386 -1.13 0.50 -9.33
CA VAL A 386 -2.04 -0.65 -9.15
C VAL A 386 -2.49 -1.18 -10.51
N GLY A 387 -2.44 -2.51 -10.69
CA GLY A 387 -2.81 -3.19 -11.93
C GLY A 387 -1.69 -3.30 -12.97
N TRP A 388 -0.54 -2.68 -12.74
CA TRP A 388 0.65 -2.81 -13.60
C TRP A 388 1.64 -3.83 -13.04
N SER A 389 2.32 -4.53 -13.95
CA SER A 389 3.35 -5.53 -13.66
C SER A 389 4.42 -5.49 -14.74
N TYR A 390 5.66 -5.80 -14.37
CA TYR A 390 6.75 -5.97 -15.33
C TYR A 390 6.51 -7.19 -16.21
N LYS A 391 6.88 -7.08 -17.49
CA LYS A 391 6.94 -8.24 -18.38
C LYS A 391 8.28 -8.93 -18.24
N ASN A 392 8.26 -10.24 -18.38
CA ASN A 392 9.46 -11.08 -18.36
C ASN A 392 10.31 -10.91 -17.08
N SER A 393 9.75 -10.50 -15.94
CA SER A 393 10.41 -10.73 -14.65
C SER A 393 10.49 -12.24 -14.46
N ASN A 394 11.65 -12.81 -14.12
CA ASN A 394 11.71 -14.24 -13.79
C ASN A 394 10.90 -14.58 -12.53
N HIS A 395 10.51 -13.56 -11.77
CA HIS A 395 9.83 -13.69 -10.51
C HIS A 395 8.36 -13.30 -10.59
N CYS A 396 7.53 -14.06 -9.89
CA CYS A 396 6.11 -13.79 -9.71
C CYS A 396 5.94 -13.00 -8.42
N THR A 397 4.88 -12.19 -8.33
CA THR A 397 4.64 -11.39 -7.13
C THR A 397 3.21 -11.55 -6.63
N ILE A 398 3.05 -11.49 -5.30
CA ILE A 398 1.76 -11.34 -4.62
C ILE A 398 1.85 -10.08 -3.76
N ARG A 399 1.07 -9.05 -4.12
CA ARG A 399 0.91 -7.82 -3.32
C ARG A 399 -0.19 -7.99 -2.29
N ILE A 400 0.05 -7.52 -1.07
CA ILE A 400 -0.87 -7.66 0.06
C ILE A 400 -1.33 -6.26 0.51
N PRO A 401 -2.66 -6.01 0.55
CA PRO A 401 -3.76 -6.94 0.26
C PRO A 401 -4.18 -7.03 -1.22
N GLU A 402 -3.57 -6.27 -2.13
CA GLU A 402 -4.12 -5.94 -3.46
C GLU A 402 -4.34 -7.14 -4.39
N ASP A 403 -3.42 -8.11 -4.38
CA ASP A 403 -3.51 -9.30 -5.23
C ASP A 403 -4.22 -10.46 -4.52
N VAL A 404 -4.55 -10.33 -3.22
CA VAL A 404 -5.12 -11.42 -2.41
C VAL A 404 -6.61 -11.62 -2.73
N PRO A 405 -7.00 -12.74 -3.37
CA PRO A 405 -8.38 -13.00 -3.76
C PRO A 405 -9.28 -13.17 -2.54
N GLN A 406 -10.58 -12.90 -2.70
CA GLN A 406 -11.58 -13.07 -1.63
C GLN A 406 -12.81 -13.85 -2.11
N PRO A 407 -13.20 -14.97 -1.46
CA PRO A 407 -12.50 -15.65 -0.36
C PRO A 407 -11.11 -16.20 -0.74
N THR A 408 -10.10 -15.95 0.08
CA THR A 408 -8.71 -16.40 -0.17
C THR A 408 -8.57 -17.91 0.08
N PRO A 409 -7.98 -18.69 -0.84
CA PRO A 409 -7.51 -20.04 -0.53
C PRO A 409 -6.45 -20.03 0.58
N VAL A 410 -6.29 -21.17 1.26
CA VAL A 410 -5.10 -21.40 2.07
C VAL A 410 -3.93 -21.55 1.12
N ILE A 411 -2.86 -20.79 1.36
CA ILE A 411 -1.69 -20.74 0.47
C ILE A 411 -0.55 -21.47 1.16
N PHE A 412 0.01 -22.46 0.48
CA PHE A 412 1.18 -23.19 0.91
C PHE A 412 2.34 -22.91 -0.04
N THR A 413 3.54 -22.80 0.51
CA THR A 413 4.81 -22.84 -0.21
C THR A 413 5.48 -24.19 0.05
N ASN A 414 6.67 -24.40 -0.52
CA ASN A 414 7.49 -25.57 -0.23
C ASN A 414 7.89 -25.69 1.26
N THR A 415 7.81 -24.59 2.03
CA THR A 415 8.18 -24.55 3.45
C THR A 415 6.99 -24.61 4.42
N GLY A 416 5.75 -24.75 3.91
CA GLY A 416 4.54 -24.84 4.72
C GLY A 416 3.54 -23.72 4.41
N LEU A 417 2.84 -23.22 5.43
CA LEU A 417 1.90 -22.10 5.24
C LEU A 417 2.65 -20.86 4.76
N PHE A 418 2.10 -20.19 3.75
CA PHE A 418 2.67 -18.99 3.18
C PHE A 418 2.74 -17.86 4.23
N ARG A 419 3.97 -17.43 4.56
CA ARG A 419 4.23 -16.24 5.37
C ARG A 419 4.84 -15.15 4.50
N PRO A 420 4.17 -14.00 4.34
CA PRO A 420 4.71 -12.89 3.55
C PRO A 420 5.97 -12.29 4.18
N THR A 421 6.95 -11.97 3.35
CA THR A 421 8.22 -11.34 3.75
C THR A 421 8.24 -9.83 3.50
N SER A 422 7.29 -9.31 2.71
CA SER A 422 7.08 -7.89 2.49
C SER A 422 5.67 -7.64 1.94
N ALA A 423 5.25 -6.37 1.84
CA ALA A 423 3.97 -5.99 1.22
C ALA A 423 3.86 -6.49 -0.24
N VAL A 424 4.99 -6.73 -0.90
CA VAL A 424 5.08 -7.43 -2.19
C VAL A 424 5.97 -8.64 -1.99
N THR A 425 5.37 -9.82 -1.89
CA THR A 425 6.16 -11.05 -1.76
C THR A 425 6.50 -11.60 -3.15
N THR A 426 7.78 -11.86 -3.37
CA THR A 426 8.35 -12.31 -4.63
C THR A 426 8.60 -13.82 -4.58
N PHE A 427 8.32 -14.51 -5.68
CA PHE A 427 8.53 -15.93 -5.87
C PHE A 427 9.50 -16.12 -7.02
N ASP A 428 10.54 -16.92 -6.80
CA ASP A 428 11.56 -17.19 -7.79
C ASP A 428 11.04 -18.09 -8.91
N LYS A 429 11.82 -18.16 -10.00
CA LYS A 429 11.49 -19.06 -11.10
C LYS A 429 11.39 -20.50 -10.57
N ASP A 430 10.36 -21.20 -11.03
CA ASP A 430 10.04 -22.58 -10.67
C ASP A 430 9.58 -22.77 -9.20
N ASP A 431 9.44 -21.69 -8.42
CA ASP A 431 8.76 -21.75 -7.13
C ASP A 431 7.32 -22.23 -7.32
N LYS A 432 6.89 -23.09 -6.39
CA LYS A 432 5.54 -23.65 -6.39
C LYS A 432 4.77 -23.18 -5.18
N ILE A 433 3.53 -22.77 -5.42
CA ILE A 433 2.55 -22.56 -4.37
C ILE A 433 1.37 -23.50 -4.56
N THR A 434 0.81 -23.99 -3.47
CA THR A 434 -0.38 -24.82 -3.47
C THR A 434 -1.52 -24.05 -2.82
N LEU A 435 -2.66 -23.99 -3.51
CA LEU A 435 -3.89 -23.38 -3.04
C LEU A 435 -4.83 -24.47 -2.58
N LEU A 436 -5.43 -24.31 -1.41
CA LEU A 436 -6.36 -25.26 -0.81
C LEU A 436 -7.65 -24.54 -0.40
N CYS A 437 -8.79 -25.07 -0.84
CA CYS A 437 -10.12 -24.59 -0.48
C CYS A 437 -10.87 -25.63 0.36
N THR A 438 -10.57 -25.75 1.65
CA THR A 438 -11.25 -26.71 2.55
C THR A 438 -12.71 -26.32 2.82
N GLY A 439 -13.53 -27.30 3.20
CA GLY A 439 -14.95 -27.13 3.52
C GLY A 439 -15.88 -27.79 2.51
N ARG A 440 -17.18 -27.91 2.85
CA ARG A 440 -18.16 -28.64 2.03
C ARG A 440 -18.30 -28.01 0.63
N ASP A 441 -18.03 -28.80 -0.40
CA ASP A 441 -18.09 -28.40 -1.82
C ASP A 441 -17.29 -27.13 -2.14
N ASN A 442 -16.22 -26.86 -1.39
CA ASN A 442 -15.36 -25.70 -1.59
C ASN A 442 -14.25 -26.01 -2.59
N LYS A 443 -13.93 -25.02 -3.44
CA LYS A 443 -13.04 -25.19 -4.59
C LYS A 443 -12.53 -23.85 -5.08
N VAL A 444 -11.35 -23.84 -5.70
CA VAL A 444 -10.82 -22.72 -6.46
C VAL A 444 -11.67 -22.57 -7.72
N LEU A 445 -12.42 -21.47 -7.83
CA LEU A 445 -13.45 -21.31 -8.86
C LEU A 445 -12.88 -21.30 -10.29
N ALA A 446 -11.67 -20.76 -10.47
CA ALA A 446 -11.03 -20.65 -11.79
C ALA A 446 -10.71 -22.01 -12.43
N LEU A 447 -10.52 -23.06 -11.62
CA LEU A 447 -10.10 -24.38 -12.07
C LEU A 447 -11.05 -25.49 -11.63
N ASN A 448 -12.06 -25.18 -10.82
CA ASN A 448 -13.05 -26.12 -10.31
C ASN A 448 -12.41 -27.30 -9.52
N GLN A 449 -11.34 -27.02 -8.77
CA GLN A 449 -10.57 -28.00 -7.99
C GLN A 449 -10.43 -27.55 -6.53
N GLU A 450 -10.43 -28.49 -5.59
CA GLU A 450 -10.19 -28.20 -4.16
C GLU A 450 -8.73 -27.78 -3.90
N ILE A 451 -7.81 -28.47 -4.56
CA ILE A 451 -6.37 -28.24 -4.48
C ILE A 451 -5.85 -27.82 -5.85
N VAL A 452 -5.12 -26.72 -5.93
CA VAL A 452 -4.51 -26.21 -7.16
C VAL A 452 -3.04 -25.92 -6.90
N GLN A 453 -2.15 -26.47 -7.71
CA GLN A 453 -0.75 -26.06 -7.73
C GLN A 453 -0.53 -24.96 -8.78
N LEU A 454 0.22 -23.94 -8.40
CA LEU A 454 0.73 -22.90 -9.28
C LEU A 454 2.25 -22.91 -9.25
N GLU A 455 2.85 -22.73 -10.42
CA GLU A 455 4.30 -22.64 -10.61
C GLU A 455 4.65 -21.26 -11.16
N CYS A 456 5.67 -20.62 -10.62
CA CYS A 456 6.12 -19.34 -11.10
C CYS A 456 7.01 -19.49 -12.34
N ARG A 457 6.57 -18.95 -13.49
CA ARG A 457 7.40 -18.88 -14.71
C ARG A 457 7.15 -17.58 -15.45
N ASN A 458 8.23 -16.93 -15.89
CA ASN A 458 8.19 -15.69 -16.67
C ASN A 458 7.27 -14.62 -16.03
N GLY A 459 7.29 -14.53 -14.71
CA GLY A 459 6.59 -13.49 -13.94
C GLY A 459 5.10 -13.75 -13.79
N ARG A 460 4.64 -14.95 -14.14
CA ARG A 460 3.23 -15.36 -14.04
C ARG A 460 3.14 -16.66 -13.25
N PHE A 461 2.05 -16.80 -12.50
CA PHE A 461 1.68 -18.08 -11.90
C PHE A 461 0.99 -18.95 -12.95
N LEU A 462 1.50 -20.15 -13.17
CA LEU A 462 0.96 -21.10 -14.15
C LEU A 462 0.35 -22.31 -13.44
N SER A 463 -0.79 -22.79 -13.91
CA SER A 463 -1.31 -24.11 -13.57
C SER A 463 -1.45 -24.94 -14.84
N MET A 464 -0.84 -26.13 -14.89
CA MET A 464 -0.79 -26.98 -16.09
C MET A 464 -0.37 -26.21 -17.36
N GLY A 465 0.65 -25.33 -17.23
CA GLY A 465 1.16 -24.50 -18.33
C GLY A 465 0.31 -23.27 -18.69
N ARG A 466 -0.86 -23.08 -18.09
CA ARG A 466 -1.75 -21.93 -18.36
C ARG A 466 -1.53 -20.81 -17.33
N PRO A 467 -1.35 -19.53 -17.73
CA PRO A 467 -1.14 -18.43 -16.80
C PRO A 467 -2.42 -18.01 -16.10
N PHE A 468 -2.33 -17.71 -14.81
CA PHE A 468 -3.40 -17.19 -13.97
C PHE A 468 -2.92 -15.96 -13.20
N ALA A 469 -3.78 -14.93 -13.12
CA ALA A 469 -3.57 -13.84 -12.18
C ALA A 469 -3.99 -14.32 -10.77
N PHE A 470 -3.12 -14.15 -9.78
CA PHE A 470 -3.37 -14.64 -8.42
C PHE A 470 -4.69 -14.12 -7.82
N LYS A 471 -5.03 -12.85 -8.08
CA LYS A 471 -6.30 -12.22 -7.68
C LYS A 471 -7.58 -12.92 -8.17
N ASN A 472 -7.48 -13.78 -9.20
CA ASN A 472 -8.61 -14.52 -9.75
C ASN A 472 -8.76 -15.91 -9.10
N MET A 473 -7.79 -16.35 -8.29
CA MET A 473 -7.73 -17.69 -7.70
C MET A 473 -8.51 -17.75 -6.38
N LYS A 474 -9.78 -17.37 -6.39
CA LYS A 474 -10.64 -17.35 -5.19
C LYS A 474 -11.32 -18.70 -4.93
N CYS A 475 -11.54 -19.02 -3.67
CA CYS A 475 -12.40 -20.13 -3.26
C CYS A 475 -13.89 -19.77 -3.41
N LYS A 476 -14.75 -20.79 -3.42
CA LYS A 476 -16.22 -20.63 -3.35
C LYS A 476 -16.66 -20.03 -2.01
N SER A 477 -16.03 -20.45 -0.91
CA SER A 477 -16.24 -19.95 0.46
C SER A 477 -14.91 -19.83 1.20
N VAL A 478 -14.88 -19.11 2.33
CA VAL A 478 -13.66 -19.04 3.17
C VAL A 478 -13.28 -20.46 3.62
N PRO A 479 -12.03 -20.89 3.41
CA PRO A 479 -11.57 -22.20 3.88
C PRO A 479 -11.78 -22.41 5.37
N THR A 480 -12.34 -23.55 5.75
CA THR A 480 -12.60 -23.91 7.15
C THR A 480 -11.36 -24.60 7.75
N SER A 481 -10.82 -24.05 8.84
CA SER A 481 -9.73 -24.67 9.59
C SER A 481 -10.20 -25.86 10.41
N GLN A 482 -9.26 -26.63 10.95
CA GLN A 482 -9.51 -27.74 11.86
C GLN A 482 -8.86 -27.47 13.22
N LEU A 483 -9.36 -28.16 14.26
CA LEU A 483 -8.74 -28.23 15.57
C LEU A 483 -8.06 -29.60 15.73
N TRP A 484 -6.75 -29.62 15.88
CA TRP A 484 -5.96 -30.83 16.08
C TRP A 484 -5.37 -30.88 17.49
N HIS A 485 -5.30 -32.07 18.08
CA HIS A 485 -4.61 -32.30 19.34
C HIS A 485 -4.15 -33.76 19.45
N ASN A 486 -3.03 -33.98 20.13
CA ASN A 486 -2.45 -35.30 20.38
C ASN A 486 -2.26 -35.59 21.88
N GLY A 487 -2.80 -34.73 22.77
CA GLY A 487 -2.69 -34.89 24.22
C GLY A 487 -1.40 -34.35 24.83
N THR A 488 -0.53 -33.66 24.07
CA THR A 488 0.64 -32.98 24.64
C THR A 488 0.20 -32.01 25.73
N ILE A 489 0.79 -32.13 26.91
CA ILE A 489 0.50 -31.29 28.06
C ILE A 489 1.17 -29.92 27.95
N CYS A 490 0.57 -28.91 28.57
CA CYS A 490 1.07 -27.54 28.63
C CYS A 490 0.84 -26.96 30.04
N ALA A 491 1.48 -25.81 30.32
CA ALA A 491 1.38 -25.10 31.60
C ALA A 491 1.62 -26.02 32.81
N ALA A 492 2.76 -26.72 32.82
CA ALA A 492 3.14 -27.67 33.87
C ALA A 492 2.08 -28.75 34.18
N GLY A 493 1.34 -29.20 33.16
CA GLY A 493 0.31 -30.24 33.29
C GLY A 493 -1.09 -29.71 33.61
N ALA A 494 -1.27 -28.39 33.71
CA ALA A 494 -2.58 -27.78 33.94
C ALA A 494 -3.51 -27.81 32.71
N GLY A 495 -2.97 -28.06 31.51
CA GLY A 495 -3.76 -28.12 30.29
C GLY A 495 -3.15 -29.02 29.22
N VAL A 496 -3.82 -29.07 28.07
CA VAL A 496 -3.37 -29.75 26.85
C VAL A 496 -3.28 -28.76 25.68
N PHE A 497 -2.37 -29.01 24.75
CA PHE A 497 -2.28 -28.20 23.54
C PHE A 497 -3.33 -28.62 22.52
N TYR A 498 -4.08 -27.62 22.06
CA TYR A 498 -4.83 -27.66 20.81
C TYR A 498 -4.13 -26.79 19.77
N GLU A 499 -4.15 -27.22 18.52
CA GLU A 499 -3.61 -26.47 17.40
C GLU A 499 -4.73 -26.19 16.42
N VAL A 500 -4.84 -24.94 15.96
CA VAL A 500 -5.78 -24.57 14.91
C VAL A 500 -5.00 -24.41 13.61
N GLY A 501 -5.41 -25.10 12.56
CA GLY A 501 -4.63 -25.17 11.33
C GLY A 501 -5.33 -25.85 10.18
N PHE A 502 -4.53 -26.26 9.19
CA PHE A 502 -4.97 -26.97 8.00
C PHE A 502 -4.11 -28.21 7.76
N SER A 503 -4.71 -29.23 7.16
CA SER A 503 -3.97 -30.39 6.66
C SER A 503 -3.83 -30.32 5.14
N LEU A 504 -2.62 -30.61 4.63
CA LEU A 504 -2.35 -30.76 3.21
C LEU A 504 -1.51 -32.02 2.99
N GLY A 505 -2.02 -32.97 2.20
CA GLY A 505 -1.30 -34.21 1.90
C GLY A 505 -0.97 -35.06 3.15
N GLY A 506 -1.80 -34.98 4.19
CA GLY A 506 -1.59 -35.67 5.46
C GLY A 506 -0.65 -34.94 6.44
N ASN A 507 0.03 -33.88 6.01
CA ASN A 507 0.86 -33.04 6.89
C ASN A 507 0.00 -31.99 7.59
N TRP A 508 0.31 -31.72 8.86
CA TRP A 508 -0.39 -30.74 9.69
C TRP A 508 0.34 -29.40 9.70
N HIS A 509 -0.39 -28.31 9.49
CA HIS A 509 0.17 -26.96 9.45
C HIS A 509 -0.60 -26.03 10.40
N PRO A 510 -0.08 -25.77 11.62
CA PRO A 510 -0.74 -24.91 12.59
C PRO A 510 -0.60 -23.42 12.25
N ILE A 511 -1.66 -22.67 12.48
CA ILE A 511 -1.69 -21.20 12.43
C ILE A 511 -1.34 -20.64 13.81
N PHE A 512 -1.93 -21.22 14.87
CA PHE A 512 -1.67 -20.88 16.26
C PHE A 512 -1.96 -22.07 17.18
N LYS A 513 -1.41 -22.02 18.40
CA LYS A 513 -1.62 -23.05 19.43
C LYS A 513 -2.38 -22.47 20.63
N ILE A 514 -3.09 -23.32 21.35
CA ILE A 514 -3.90 -23.00 22.51
C ILE A 514 -3.55 -23.99 23.61
N CYS A 515 -3.12 -23.51 24.78
CA CYS A 515 -3.06 -24.30 25.99
C CYS A 515 -4.42 -24.24 26.69
N PHE A 516 -5.17 -25.34 26.66
CA PHE A 516 -6.55 -25.39 27.13
C PHE A 516 -6.69 -26.30 28.35
N ASN A 517 -7.34 -25.80 29.40
CA ASN A 517 -7.69 -26.61 30.56
C ASN A 517 -9.07 -27.24 30.34
N GLN A 518 -9.08 -28.54 30.09
CA GLN A 518 -10.30 -29.31 29.82
C GLN A 518 -11.20 -29.46 31.06
N ARG A 519 -10.66 -29.39 32.28
CA ARG A 519 -11.46 -29.48 33.51
C ARG A 519 -12.27 -28.21 33.73
N ASP A 520 -11.61 -27.06 33.65
CA ASP A 520 -12.19 -25.76 33.93
C ASP A 520 -12.88 -25.13 32.70
N GLN A 521 -12.71 -25.75 31.52
CA GLN A 521 -13.21 -25.29 30.22
C GLN A 521 -12.73 -23.86 29.92
N ARG A 522 -11.45 -23.59 30.17
CA ARG A 522 -10.82 -22.27 30.00
C ARG A 522 -9.52 -22.33 29.22
N THR A 523 -9.27 -21.31 28.43
CA THR A 523 -7.98 -21.06 27.79
C THR A 523 -6.99 -20.52 28.81
N ILE A 524 -5.88 -21.23 29.03
CA ILE A 524 -4.78 -20.76 29.88
C ILE A 524 -4.00 -19.69 29.11
N TYR A 525 -3.56 -20.02 27.89
CA TYR A 525 -2.98 -19.08 26.94
C TYR A 525 -3.08 -19.60 25.50
N SER A 526 -2.92 -18.72 24.51
CA SER A 526 -2.60 -19.04 23.12
C SER A 526 -1.18 -18.59 22.77
N ARG A 527 -0.61 -19.20 21.74
CA ARG A 527 0.70 -18.85 21.15
C ARG A 527 0.54 -18.62 19.65
N ASN A 528 0.93 -17.44 19.16
CA ASN A 528 0.97 -17.11 17.74
C ASN A 528 2.12 -16.16 17.40
N LEU A 529 2.41 -16.04 16.10
CA LEU A 529 3.36 -15.07 15.55
C LEU A 529 2.60 -13.96 14.83
N ILE A 530 2.86 -12.70 15.19
CA ILE A 530 2.36 -11.53 14.46
C ILE A 530 3.37 -11.17 13.37
N ASN A 531 2.93 -11.16 12.11
CA ASN A 531 3.80 -10.83 10.98
C ASN A 531 4.04 -9.32 10.88
N GLY A 532 5.17 -8.84 11.41
CA GLY A 532 5.53 -7.43 11.40
C GLY A 532 5.85 -6.83 10.03
N PHE A 533 6.10 -7.65 9.01
CA PHE A 533 6.32 -7.15 7.65
C PHE A 533 5.04 -6.57 7.04
N VAL A 534 3.89 -7.22 7.30
CA VAL A 534 2.63 -6.93 6.60
C VAL A 534 1.40 -6.80 7.50
N VAL A 535 1.50 -6.82 8.84
CA VAL A 535 0.33 -6.68 9.74
C VAL A 535 -0.50 -5.41 9.50
N LYS A 536 0.13 -4.32 9.03
CA LYS A 536 -0.56 -3.08 8.64
C LYS A 536 -1.31 -3.21 7.31
N ASN A 537 -0.87 -4.12 6.45
CA ASN A 537 -1.41 -4.48 5.15
C ASN A 537 -2.40 -5.66 5.20
N ARG A 538 -2.71 -6.21 6.39
CA ARG A 538 -3.63 -7.35 6.52
C ARG A 538 -4.94 -7.12 5.78
N VAL A 539 -5.55 -8.21 5.32
CA VAL A 539 -6.88 -8.18 4.73
C VAL A 539 -7.88 -7.67 5.77
N ARG A 540 -8.63 -6.61 5.44
CA ARG A 540 -9.63 -5.98 6.34
C ARG A 540 -11.08 -6.33 6.00
N GLN A 541 -11.31 -7.19 5.02
CA GLN A 541 -12.65 -7.68 4.73
C GLN A 541 -13.24 -8.38 5.96
N ASP A 542 -14.55 -8.32 6.13
CA ASP A 542 -15.23 -9.07 7.18
C ASP A 542 -15.23 -10.57 6.84
N CYS A 543 -14.30 -11.31 7.46
CA CYS A 543 -14.14 -12.75 7.30
C CYS A 543 -14.80 -13.54 8.44
N ARG A 544 -15.69 -12.92 9.22
CA ARG A 544 -16.25 -13.56 10.42
C ARG A 544 -17.25 -14.66 10.05
N PRO A 545 -17.14 -15.87 10.64
CA PRO A 545 -18.20 -16.87 10.53
C PRO A 545 -19.49 -16.40 11.21
N SER A 546 -20.60 -17.01 10.82
CA SER A 546 -21.89 -16.79 11.48
C SER A 546 -21.93 -17.34 12.91
N ASN A 547 -21.15 -18.38 13.20
CA ASN A 547 -21.11 -19.05 14.50
C ASN A 547 -19.67 -19.40 14.92
N PHE A 548 -19.44 -19.46 16.22
CA PHE A 548 -18.21 -20.03 16.79
C PHE A 548 -18.25 -21.56 16.74
N GLN A 549 -17.07 -22.13 16.48
CA GLN A 549 -16.81 -23.57 16.54
C GLN A 549 -16.75 -24.05 17.99
N ILE A 550 -17.35 -25.21 18.27
CA ILE A 550 -17.49 -25.78 19.63
C ILE A 550 -16.48 -26.91 19.89
N GLU A 551 -15.74 -27.32 18.86
CA GLU A 551 -14.72 -28.35 18.89
C GLU A 551 -13.72 -28.08 20.03
N GLY A 552 -13.37 -29.13 20.77
CA GLY A 552 -12.50 -29.07 21.95
C GLY A 552 -13.18 -28.67 23.26
N MET A 553 -14.41 -28.12 23.22
CA MET A 553 -15.24 -27.89 24.41
C MET A 553 -16.03 -29.15 24.79
N SER A 554 -16.34 -29.31 26.08
CA SER A 554 -17.19 -30.41 26.60
C SER A 554 -18.70 -30.18 26.39
N TYR A 555 -19.10 -28.93 26.13
CA TYR A 555 -20.49 -28.54 25.82
C TYR A 555 -20.50 -27.24 25.02
N ASN A 556 -21.66 -26.85 24.48
CA ASN A 556 -21.81 -25.60 23.74
C ASN A 556 -22.08 -24.41 24.69
N PRO A 557 -21.14 -23.45 24.85
CA PRO A 557 -21.31 -22.33 25.76
C PRO A 557 -22.07 -21.14 25.14
N ASP A 558 -22.57 -21.23 23.90
CA ASP A 558 -23.18 -20.09 23.19
C ASP A 558 -24.28 -19.38 23.98
N ARG A 559 -25.16 -20.17 24.59
CA ARG A 559 -26.27 -19.65 25.39
C ARG A 559 -25.77 -18.82 26.58
N LEU A 560 -24.63 -19.16 27.18
CA LEU A 560 -24.07 -18.45 28.33
C LEU A 560 -23.66 -17.01 27.98
N TYR A 561 -23.29 -16.76 26.73
CA TYR A 561 -22.91 -15.43 26.25
C TYR A 561 -24.10 -14.55 25.84
N ARG A 562 -25.35 -15.06 25.84
CA ARG A 562 -26.53 -14.23 25.52
C ARG A 562 -26.85 -13.28 26.66
N LYS A 563 -27.12 -12.01 26.35
CA LYS A 563 -27.37 -10.95 27.34
C LYS A 563 -28.50 -11.32 28.33
N ASP A 564 -29.57 -11.95 27.85
CA ASP A 564 -30.70 -12.34 28.71
C ASP A 564 -30.30 -13.42 29.73
N ASN A 565 -29.51 -14.41 29.31
CA ASN A 565 -29.01 -15.45 30.22
C ASN A 565 -27.98 -14.88 31.21
N GLN A 566 -27.13 -13.95 30.76
CA GLN A 566 -26.24 -13.21 31.65
C GLN A 566 -27.04 -12.40 32.69
N ARG A 567 -28.12 -11.74 32.27
CA ARG A 567 -29.02 -10.99 33.16
C ARG A 567 -29.60 -11.91 34.23
N THR A 568 -30.21 -13.03 33.84
CA THR A 568 -30.74 -14.03 34.81
C THR A 568 -29.64 -14.50 35.77
N ARG A 569 -28.43 -14.74 35.28
CA ARG A 569 -27.29 -15.15 36.11
C ARG A 569 -26.90 -14.08 37.14
N PHE A 570 -26.79 -12.81 36.73
CA PHE A 570 -26.40 -11.73 37.63
C PHE A 570 -27.52 -11.34 38.60
N GLU A 571 -28.78 -11.42 38.19
CA GLU A 571 -29.93 -11.23 39.09
C GLU A 571 -29.95 -12.30 40.18
N ALA A 572 -29.60 -13.55 39.86
CA ALA A 572 -29.47 -14.62 40.85
C ALA A 572 -28.30 -14.40 41.83
N LEU A 573 -27.21 -13.75 41.40
CA LEU A 573 -26.03 -13.50 42.24
C LEU A 573 -26.15 -12.23 43.09
N PHE A 574 -26.74 -11.17 42.54
CA PHE A 574 -26.70 -9.81 43.10
C PHE A 574 -28.08 -9.19 43.34
N GLY A 575 -29.16 -9.92 43.02
CA GLY A 575 -30.55 -9.45 43.11
C GLY A 575 -31.04 -8.76 41.83
N VAL A 576 -32.36 -8.62 41.72
CA VAL A 576 -33.04 -8.05 40.53
C VAL A 576 -32.68 -6.58 40.23
N LYS A 577 -32.11 -5.87 41.20
CA LYS A 577 -31.64 -4.47 41.08
C LYS A 577 -30.12 -4.37 40.86
N GLN A 578 -29.47 -5.41 40.34
CA GLN A 578 -28.04 -5.37 40.05
C GLN A 578 -27.71 -4.28 39.01
N ASP A 579 -26.58 -3.58 39.20
CA ASP A 579 -26.14 -2.48 38.33
C ASP A 579 -24.97 -2.86 37.40
N PHE A 580 -24.49 -4.12 37.46
CA PHE A 580 -23.32 -4.56 36.70
C PHE A 580 -23.64 -4.79 35.22
N LEU A 581 -24.76 -5.44 34.91
CA LEU A 581 -25.23 -5.70 33.55
C LEU A 581 -26.24 -4.65 33.08
N ASN A 582 -25.96 -4.07 31.91
CA ASN A 582 -26.86 -3.17 31.20
C ASN A 582 -26.64 -3.25 29.68
N SER A 583 -27.20 -2.33 28.90
CA SER A 583 -27.08 -2.36 27.43
C SER A 583 -25.63 -2.29 26.94
N ASN A 584 -24.77 -1.58 27.69
CA ASN A 584 -23.38 -1.28 27.37
C ASN A 584 -22.39 -2.09 28.22
N SER A 585 -22.83 -2.65 29.35
CA SER A 585 -21.99 -3.45 30.25
C SER A 585 -22.48 -4.90 30.22
N PHE A 586 -21.75 -5.76 29.52
CA PHE A 586 -22.02 -7.19 29.39
C PHE A 586 -20.77 -7.96 29.01
N LEU A 587 -20.74 -9.26 29.27
CA LEU A 587 -19.60 -10.10 28.93
C LEU A 587 -19.69 -10.54 27.46
N THR A 588 -18.56 -10.48 26.77
CA THR A 588 -18.38 -10.85 25.37
C THR A 588 -17.30 -11.92 25.24
N ARG A 589 -17.23 -12.54 24.05
CA ARG A 589 -16.20 -13.51 23.70
C ARG A 589 -14.90 -12.76 23.37
N GLY A 590 -14.07 -12.50 24.38
CA GLY A 590 -12.75 -11.90 24.19
C GLY A 590 -11.81 -12.93 23.58
N HIS A 591 -11.28 -12.67 22.39
CA HIS A 591 -10.37 -13.60 21.71
C HIS A 591 -9.02 -13.62 22.42
N ILE A 592 -8.44 -14.82 22.53
CA ILE A 592 -7.10 -15.00 23.08
C ILE A 592 -6.05 -14.85 21.97
N ALA A 593 -6.18 -15.57 20.85
CA ALA A 593 -5.52 -15.20 19.59
C ALA A 593 -6.49 -14.35 18.75
N PRO A 594 -6.36 -13.01 18.71
CA PRO A 594 -7.33 -12.14 18.05
C PRO A 594 -7.15 -12.15 16.52
N LEU A 595 -8.26 -12.04 15.79
CA LEU A 595 -8.27 -12.06 14.33
C LEU A 595 -7.31 -11.04 13.70
N ALA A 596 -7.15 -9.86 14.31
CA ALA A 596 -6.34 -8.77 13.75
C ALA A 596 -4.83 -9.04 13.81
N ASP A 597 -4.38 -10.10 14.49
CA ASP A 597 -2.99 -10.55 14.50
C ASP A 597 -2.62 -11.33 13.22
N PHE A 598 -3.60 -11.71 12.40
CA PHE A 598 -3.42 -12.53 11.21
C PHE A 598 -3.68 -11.77 9.90
N ILE A 599 -3.07 -12.24 8.80
CA ILE A 599 -2.97 -11.50 7.54
C ILE A 599 -4.12 -11.85 6.60
N PHE A 600 -4.43 -13.14 6.44
CA PHE A 600 -5.38 -13.65 5.46
C PHE A 600 -6.74 -13.99 6.07
N CYS A 601 -7.81 -13.89 5.28
CA CYS A 601 -9.17 -14.20 5.75
C CYS A 601 -9.30 -15.61 6.35
N TYR A 602 -8.61 -16.61 5.80
CA TYR A 602 -8.68 -17.99 6.31
C TYR A 602 -8.03 -18.12 7.70
N GLU A 603 -7.00 -17.33 8.01
CA GLU A 603 -6.37 -17.28 9.34
C GLU A 603 -7.28 -16.55 10.33
N GLN A 604 -7.88 -15.43 9.89
CA GLN A 604 -8.82 -14.65 10.70
C GLN A 604 -10.08 -15.45 11.03
N PHE A 605 -10.63 -16.18 10.06
CA PHE A 605 -11.76 -17.09 10.26
C PHE A 605 -11.41 -18.21 11.25
N ALA A 606 -10.16 -18.68 11.23
CA ALA A 606 -9.69 -19.73 12.13
C ALA A 606 -9.65 -19.31 13.61
N THR A 607 -9.77 -18.03 13.96
CA THR A 607 -9.76 -17.61 15.37
C THR A 607 -11.09 -17.86 16.11
N PHE A 608 -12.14 -18.29 15.40
CA PHE A 608 -13.51 -18.38 15.91
C PHE A 608 -13.85 -19.74 16.55
N TYR A 609 -13.02 -20.19 17.50
CA TYR A 609 -13.28 -21.36 18.33
C TYR A 609 -13.56 -20.95 19.78
N TYR A 610 -14.48 -21.63 20.45
CA TYR A 610 -14.74 -21.36 21.88
C TYR A 610 -13.54 -21.65 22.78
N VAL A 611 -12.66 -22.57 22.38
CA VAL A 611 -11.39 -22.82 23.06
C VAL A 611 -10.37 -21.68 22.91
N ASN A 612 -10.64 -20.68 22.04
CA ASN A 612 -9.81 -19.50 21.81
C ASN A 612 -10.43 -18.20 22.37
N VAL A 613 -11.39 -18.30 23.30
CA VAL A 613 -12.03 -17.11 23.90
C VAL A 613 -12.16 -17.24 25.42
N ALA A 614 -12.22 -16.09 26.08
CA ALA A 614 -12.64 -15.99 27.48
C ALA A 614 -13.68 -14.86 27.66
N PRO A 615 -14.53 -14.92 28.72
CA PRO A 615 -15.48 -13.84 29.00
C PRO A 615 -14.76 -12.52 29.37
N GLY A 616 -14.90 -11.50 28.54
CA GLY A 616 -14.39 -10.15 28.86
C GLY A 616 -15.52 -9.12 28.86
N TRP A 617 -15.50 -8.18 29.79
CA TRP A 617 -16.46 -7.09 29.80
C TRP A 617 -16.35 -6.30 28.48
N GLN A 618 -17.47 -6.03 27.82
CA GLN A 618 -17.47 -5.41 26.50
C GLN A 618 -16.71 -4.08 26.49
N VAL A 619 -16.87 -3.27 27.52
CA VAL A 619 -16.16 -1.98 27.69
C VAL A 619 -14.66 -2.15 27.89
N VAL A 620 -14.21 -3.28 28.44
CA VAL A 620 -12.79 -3.62 28.59
C VAL A 620 -12.23 -4.15 27.28
N ASN A 621 -12.94 -5.10 26.67
CA ASN A 621 -12.57 -5.73 25.39
C ASN A 621 -12.48 -4.72 24.25
N ALA A 622 -13.44 -3.79 24.16
CA ALA A 622 -13.43 -2.70 23.17
C ALA A 622 -12.63 -1.47 23.64
N GLY A 623 -12.18 -1.47 24.89
CA GLY A 623 -11.37 -0.44 25.52
C GLY A 623 -9.89 -0.80 25.50
N ASN A 624 -9.27 -0.82 26.68
CA ASN A 624 -7.83 -0.94 26.79
C ASN A 624 -7.28 -2.30 26.33
N TRP A 625 -8.09 -3.37 26.36
CA TRP A 625 -7.64 -4.63 25.78
C TRP A 625 -7.42 -4.53 24.27
N ALA A 626 -8.32 -3.88 23.54
CA ALA A 626 -8.12 -3.58 22.12
C ALA A 626 -6.94 -2.63 21.90
N SER A 627 -6.71 -1.66 22.80
CA SER A 627 -5.52 -0.79 22.76
C SER A 627 -4.22 -1.59 22.90
N VAL A 628 -4.13 -2.51 23.87
CA VAL A 628 -2.99 -3.42 24.03
C VAL A 628 -2.74 -4.21 22.76
N GLU A 629 -3.78 -4.81 22.18
CA GLU A 629 -3.64 -5.56 20.93
C GLU A 629 -3.11 -4.69 19.78
N ASN A 630 -3.56 -3.43 19.66
CA ASN A 630 -3.09 -2.49 18.64
C ASN A 630 -1.62 -2.12 18.85
N VAL A 631 -1.26 -1.77 20.08
CA VAL A 631 0.11 -1.42 20.47
C VAL A 631 1.08 -2.56 20.17
N VAL A 632 0.71 -3.81 20.45
CA VAL A 632 1.56 -4.97 20.14
C VAL A 632 1.76 -5.16 18.62
N ARG A 633 0.73 -4.86 17.80
CA ARG A 633 0.87 -4.87 16.34
C ARG A 633 1.73 -3.71 15.82
N ASP A 634 1.73 -2.57 16.50
CA ASP A 634 2.60 -1.43 16.19
C ASP A 634 4.07 -1.76 16.48
N ILE A 635 4.33 -2.44 17.59
CA ILE A 635 5.64 -3.02 17.90
C ILE A 635 6.08 -3.97 16.78
N ALA A 636 5.24 -4.92 16.36
CA ALA A 636 5.60 -5.84 15.26
C ALA A 636 5.91 -5.07 13.96
N SER A 637 5.06 -4.11 13.60
CA SER A 637 5.19 -3.31 12.38
C SER A 637 6.44 -2.43 12.38
N SER A 638 6.81 -1.85 13.52
CA SER A 638 8.03 -1.03 13.65
C SER A 638 9.30 -1.87 13.53
N LYS A 639 9.25 -3.12 14.02
CA LYS A 639 10.38 -4.06 13.90
C LYS A 639 10.54 -4.68 12.52
N LYS A 640 9.49 -4.67 11.69
CA LYS A 640 9.49 -5.35 10.38
C LYS A 640 9.98 -6.80 10.51
N SER A 641 9.47 -7.49 11.51
CA SER A 641 9.89 -8.84 11.90
C SER A 641 8.74 -9.57 12.61
N ASP A 642 8.77 -10.90 12.60
CA ASP A 642 7.80 -11.71 13.34
C ASP A 642 7.94 -11.47 14.85
N LEU A 643 6.80 -11.21 15.51
CA LEU A 643 6.71 -11.01 16.95
C LEU A 643 6.03 -12.22 17.60
N LEU A 644 6.70 -12.88 18.54
CA LEU A 644 6.13 -14.01 19.28
C LEU A 644 5.28 -13.49 20.43
N VAL A 645 4.02 -13.91 20.45
CA VAL A 645 3.08 -13.49 21.49
C VAL A 645 2.44 -14.68 22.19
N PHE A 646 2.29 -14.53 23.50
CA PHE A 646 1.47 -15.41 24.33
C PHE A 646 0.36 -14.58 24.94
N THR A 647 -0.89 -14.92 24.66
CA THR A 647 -2.04 -14.19 25.20
C THR A 647 -2.80 -15.13 26.11
N GLY A 648 -3.24 -14.71 27.29
CA GLY A 648 -3.87 -15.63 28.23
C GLY A 648 -4.72 -14.95 29.29
N THR A 649 -5.18 -15.76 30.23
CA THR A 649 -6.05 -15.32 31.32
C THR A 649 -5.53 -15.75 32.68
N LEU A 650 -5.79 -14.93 33.72
CA LEU A 650 -5.36 -15.20 35.09
C LEU A 650 -6.45 -14.85 36.11
N GLY A 651 -6.58 -15.71 37.12
CA GLY A 651 -7.52 -15.56 38.24
C GLY A 651 -9.00 -15.65 37.84
N VAL A 652 -9.88 -15.61 38.82
CA VAL A 652 -11.34 -15.50 38.62
C VAL A 652 -11.77 -14.12 39.11
N LEU A 653 -12.49 -13.37 38.27
CA LEU A 653 -13.04 -12.08 38.64
C LEU A 653 -13.95 -12.25 39.85
N GLN A 654 -13.79 -11.36 40.83
CA GLN A 654 -14.68 -11.24 41.96
C GLN A 654 -15.31 -9.85 41.96
N LEU A 655 -16.62 -9.78 42.18
CA LEU A 655 -17.34 -8.52 42.35
C LEU A 655 -17.91 -8.44 43.77
N ARG A 656 -17.83 -7.25 44.37
CA ARG A 656 -18.39 -6.99 45.68
C ARG A 656 -19.91 -7.10 45.60
N ASN A 657 -20.49 -8.05 46.33
CA ASN A 657 -21.93 -8.22 46.38
C ASN A 657 -22.56 -7.11 47.24
N PRO A 658 -23.45 -6.28 46.68
CA PRO A 658 -24.06 -5.18 47.43
C PRO A 658 -25.02 -5.67 48.52
N LEU A 659 -25.57 -6.87 48.40
CA LEU A 659 -26.51 -7.45 49.37
C LEU A 659 -25.79 -8.08 50.57
N THR A 660 -24.65 -8.74 50.34
CA THR A 660 -23.96 -9.49 51.39
C THR A 660 -22.68 -8.83 51.88
N SER A 661 -22.19 -7.79 51.20
CA SER A 661 -20.86 -7.24 51.44
C SER A 661 -19.77 -8.33 51.45
N ARG A 662 -19.87 -9.31 50.55
CA ARG A 662 -18.82 -10.31 50.30
C ARG A 662 -18.45 -10.33 48.83
N ASP A 663 -17.23 -10.72 48.54
CA ASP A 663 -16.75 -10.82 47.17
C ASP A 663 -17.25 -12.12 46.55
N THR A 664 -17.87 -12.02 45.38
CA THR A 664 -18.51 -13.15 44.68
C THR A 664 -17.75 -13.43 43.40
N SER A 665 -17.22 -14.65 43.27
CA SER A 665 -16.57 -15.11 42.03
C SER A 665 -17.57 -15.23 40.88
N ILE A 666 -17.18 -14.73 39.71
CA ILE A 666 -18.07 -14.63 38.55
C ILE A 666 -17.82 -15.78 37.58
N TYR A 667 -18.91 -16.51 37.31
CA TYR A 667 -18.98 -17.58 36.33
C TYR A 667 -20.23 -17.39 35.48
N LEU A 668 -20.14 -17.61 34.17
CA LEU A 668 -21.29 -17.50 33.29
C LEU A 668 -22.31 -18.63 33.54
N GLY A 669 -21.84 -19.85 33.84
CA GLY A 669 -22.70 -20.99 34.13
C GLY A 669 -23.03 -21.16 35.61
N VAL A 670 -24.17 -21.79 35.90
CA VAL A 670 -24.70 -22.01 37.26
C VAL A 670 -23.80 -22.90 38.12
N ASN A 671 -23.19 -23.94 37.51
CA ASN A 671 -22.30 -24.90 38.17
C ASN A 671 -20.83 -24.44 38.16
N GLN A 672 -20.60 -23.12 38.25
CA GLN A 672 -19.27 -22.52 38.14
C GLN A 672 -18.53 -22.89 36.85
N THR A 673 -19.27 -23.04 35.75
CA THR A 673 -18.70 -23.34 34.43
C THR A 673 -18.41 -22.05 33.67
N ILE A 674 -17.27 -22.00 32.97
CA ILE A 674 -16.69 -20.81 32.33
C ILE A 674 -16.47 -19.66 33.34
N ALA A 675 -15.28 -19.65 33.94
CA ALA A 675 -14.83 -18.55 34.78
C ALA A 675 -14.69 -17.26 33.96
N VAL A 676 -15.15 -16.14 34.54
CA VAL A 676 -14.78 -14.82 34.03
C VAL A 676 -13.38 -14.51 34.58
N PRO A 677 -12.34 -14.38 33.74
CA PRO A 677 -11.00 -14.12 34.24
C PRO A 677 -10.90 -12.76 34.91
N LYS A 678 -10.08 -12.65 35.96
CA LYS A 678 -9.77 -11.35 36.57
C LYS A 678 -8.87 -10.51 35.66
N TRP A 679 -7.94 -11.16 34.98
CA TRP A 679 -6.95 -10.52 34.13
C TRP A 679 -6.88 -11.16 32.74
N PHE A 680 -6.72 -10.30 31.74
CA PHE A 680 -6.13 -10.69 30.45
C PHE A 680 -4.67 -10.26 30.45
N TYR A 681 -3.79 -11.07 29.86
CA TYR A 681 -2.40 -10.69 29.67
C TYR A 681 -1.91 -11.02 28.27
N LYS A 682 -0.94 -10.24 27.78
CA LYS A 682 -0.24 -10.47 26.50
C LYS A 682 1.26 -10.31 26.69
N VAL A 683 1.98 -11.42 26.60
CA VAL A 683 3.43 -11.48 26.56
C VAL A 683 3.89 -11.19 25.14
N VAL A 684 4.96 -10.40 25.02
CA VAL A 684 5.55 -9.97 23.77
C VAL A 684 7.04 -10.23 23.82
N MET A 685 7.51 -11.06 22.90
CA MET A 685 8.91 -11.44 22.79
C MET A 685 9.44 -11.07 21.40
N HIS A 686 10.69 -10.60 21.34
CA HIS A 686 11.44 -10.42 20.10
C HIS A 686 12.93 -10.69 20.33
N PRO A 687 13.68 -11.30 19.39
CA PRO A 687 15.11 -11.57 19.58
C PRO A 687 15.92 -10.32 19.91
N SER A 688 15.54 -9.16 19.36
CA SER A 688 16.20 -7.88 19.59
C SER A 688 15.79 -7.17 20.89
N PHE A 689 14.88 -7.72 21.70
CA PHE A 689 14.50 -7.09 22.96
C PHE A 689 15.54 -7.37 24.04
N ALA A 690 15.77 -6.36 24.89
CA ALA A 690 16.56 -6.52 26.10
C ALA A 690 15.77 -7.26 27.20
N ILE A 691 14.45 -7.07 27.23
CA ILE A 691 13.50 -7.69 28.18
C ILE A 691 12.25 -8.17 27.44
N ASP A 692 11.64 -9.25 27.91
CA ASP A 692 10.32 -9.68 27.43
C ASP A 692 9.22 -8.90 28.16
N ILE A 693 8.25 -8.39 27.41
CA ILE A 693 7.25 -7.44 27.92
C ILE A 693 5.94 -8.17 28.16
N VAL A 694 5.25 -7.88 29.25
CA VAL A 694 3.88 -8.36 29.51
C VAL A 694 2.95 -7.18 29.70
N PHE A 695 1.90 -7.09 28.90
CA PHE A 695 0.77 -6.18 29.13
C PHE A 695 -0.32 -6.93 29.88
N ILE A 696 -0.91 -6.31 30.90
CA ILE A 696 -1.91 -6.94 31.78
C ILE A 696 -3.09 -5.99 31.95
N THR A 697 -4.30 -6.46 31.62
CA THR A 697 -5.53 -5.66 31.70
C THR A 697 -6.51 -6.27 32.69
N LEU A 698 -6.96 -5.46 33.64
CA LEU A 698 -7.98 -5.78 34.63
C LEU A 698 -9.35 -5.89 33.95
N ASN A 699 -9.93 -7.09 33.99
CA ASN A 699 -11.29 -7.35 33.49
C ASN A 699 -12.35 -6.96 34.54
N ASN A 700 -12.24 -5.75 35.10
CA ASN A 700 -13.17 -5.22 36.09
C ASN A 700 -13.40 -3.72 35.87
N PRO A 701 -14.41 -3.32 35.09
CA PRO A 701 -14.71 -1.91 34.84
C PRO A 701 -15.29 -1.18 36.07
N PHE A 702 -15.53 -1.90 37.18
CA PHE A 702 -16.13 -1.37 38.41
C PHE A 702 -15.10 -1.14 39.53
N ALA A 703 -13.81 -1.40 39.26
CA ALA A 703 -12.75 -1.24 40.24
C ALA A 703 -12.56 0.25 40.61
N ARG A 704 -12.69 0.57 41.91
CA ARG A 704 -12.52 1.94 42.43
C ARG A 704 -11.06 2.37 42.56
N ASN A 705 -10.17 1.43 42.84
CA ASN A 705 -8.73 1.66 42.95
C ASN A 705 -7.98 0.49 42.30
N ALA A 706 -7.90 0.53 40.97
CA ALA A 706 -7.26 -0.53 40.20
C ALA A 706 -5.74 -0.58 40.34
N VAL A 707 -5.09 0.52 40.77
CA VAL A 707 -3.63 0.55 41.01
C VAL A 707 -3.23 -0.43 42.12
N ARG A 708 -4.09 -0.62 43.14
CA ARG A 708 -3.84 -1.61 44.21
C ARG A 708 -3.93 -3.06 43.77
N GLU A 709 -4.41 -3.30 42.54
CA GLU A 709 -4.50 -4.63 41.95
C GLU A 709 -3.22 -4.99 41.18
N GLU A 710 -2.28 -4.04 40.99
CA GLU A 710 -0.96 -4.32 40.44
C GLU A 710 -0.21 -5.32 41.33
N PHE A 711 0.48 -6.25 40.69
CA PHE A 711 1.23 -7.29 41.38
C PHE A 711 2.68 -7.42 40.87
N CYS A 712 3.13 -6.51 40.02
CA CYS A 712 4.50 -6.46 39.53
C CYS A 712 4.95 -4.99 39.47
N ASN A 713 6.24 -4.75 39.21
CA ASN A 713 6.73 -3.42 38.91
C ASN A 713 6.17 -2.92 37.57
N ASN A 714 5.37 -1.85 37.62
CA ASN A 714 4.74 -1.28 36.43
C ASN A 714 5.76 -0.50 35.57
N ILE A 715 6.10 -1.05 34.41
CA ILE A 715 7.05 -0.48 33.45
C ILE A 715 6.38 0.17 32.22
N CYS A 716 5.05 0.38 32.21
CA CYS A 716 4.36 0.87 31.01
C CYS A 716 4.94 2.19 30.49
N ASN A 717 5.21 3.17 31.35
CA ASN A 717 5.77 4.45 30.91
C ASN A 717 7.12 4.27 30.18
N GLN A 718 7.96 3.35 30.67
CA GLN A 718 9.25 3.06 30.05
C GLN A 718 9.07 2.42 28.67
N ILE A 719 8.21 1.42 28.57
CA ILE A 719 7.93 0.71 27.32
C ILE A 719 7.25 1.60 26.30
N CYS A 720 6.20 2.33 26.70
CA CYS A 720 5.43 3.19 25.81
C CYS A 720 6.26 4.34 25.28
N ASN A 721 7.12 4.96 26.10
CA ASN A 721 8.04 6.00 25.63
C ASN A 721 9.14 5.43 24.71
N LYS A 722 9.76 4.29 25.09
CA LYS A 722 10.85 3.67 24.32
C LYS A 722 10.42 3.23 22.92
N HIS A 723 9.16 2.82 22.77
CA HIS A 723 8.62 2.29 21.53
C HIS A 723 7.62 3.25 20.84
N GLU A 724 7.48 4.49 21.34
CA GLU A 724 6.57 5.52 20.81
C GLU A 724 5.12 5.02 20.68
N LEU A 725 4.61 4.33 21.72
CA LEU A 725 3.31 3.68 21.72
C LEU A 725 2.24 4.58 22.37
N ASP A 726 1.04 4.60 21.80
CA ASP A 726 -0.11 5.26 22.43
C ASP A 726 -0.70 4.40 23.55
N CYS A 727 -0.27 4.69 24.78
CA CYS A 727 -0.76 4.07 26.01
C CYS A 727 -1.64 5.02 26.84
N SER A 728 -2.12 6.13 26.25
CA SER A 728 -2.79 7.23 26.96
C SER A 728 -4.02 6.81 27.76
N THR A 729 -4.67 5.71 27.36
CA THR A 729 -5.90 5.22 27.95
C THR A 729 -5.70 4.13 29.00
N PHE A 730 -4.48 3.60 29.18
CA PHE A 730 -4.24 2.40 29.99
C PHE A 730 -4.70 2.53 31.46
N THR A 731 -4.68 3.73 32.03
CA THR A 731 -5.13 3.97 33.41
C THR A 731 -6.65 4.15 33.56
N ASP A 732 -7.41 4.21 32.46
CA ASP A 732 -8.88 4.32 32.46
C ASP A 732 -9.50 3.00 32.95
N THR A 733 -10.01 3.01 34.19
CA THR A 733 -10.58 1.82 34.82
C THR A 733 -11.87 1.34 34.15
N ILE A 734 -12.67 2.25 33.57
CA ILE A 734 -13.93 1.90 32.89
C ILE A 734 -13.63 1.10 31.62
N LYS A 735 -12.53 1.44 30.93
CA LYS A 735 -12.01 0.72 29.77
C LYS A 735 -11.11 -0.46 30.13
N GLY A 736 -10.95 -0.76 31.42
CA GLY A 736 -10.09 -1.81 31.95
C GLY A 736 -8.68 -1.30 32.25
N TYR A 737 -8.34 -1.23 33.53
CA TYR A 737 -7.01 -0.77 33.94
C TYR A 737 -5.90 -1.67 33.40
N THR A 738 -4.87 -1.09 32.78
CA THR A 738 -3.75 -1.81 32.16
C THR A 738 -2.42 -1.36 32.74
N PHE A 739 -1.58 -2.32 33.09
CA PHE A 739 -0.20 -2.12 33.51
C PHE A 739 0.74 -3.10 32.80
N CYS A 740 2.06 -2.89 32.92
CA CYS A 740 3.06 -3.63 32.16
C CYS A 740 4.13 -4.17 33.09
N CYS A 741 4.60 -5.40 32.85
CA CYS A 741 5.68 -6.02 33.62
C CYS A 741 6.82 -6.49 32.69
N GLU A 742 7.99 -6.71 33.27
CA GLU A 742 8.92 -7.69 32.72
C GLU A 742 8.36 -9.11 32.92
N LEU A 743 8.60 -10.01 31.97
CA LEU A 743 8.09 -11.39 32.03
C LEU A 743 8.50 -12.14 33.31
N LYS A 744 9.75 -11.96 33.75
CA LYS A 744 10.26 -12.60 34.97
C LYS A 744 9.53 -12.15 36.23
N ASP A 745 9.21 -10.85 36.30
CA ASP A 745 8.52 -10.25 37.44
C ASP A 745 7.03 -10.61 37.44
N PHE A 746 6.42 -10.66 36.25
CA PHE A 746 5.08 -11.22 36.07
C PHE A 746 5.00 -12.66 36.61
N TRP A 747 5.94 -13.53 36.24
CA TRP A 747 5.96 -14.92 36.70
C TRP A 747 6.18 -15.08 38.20
N ALA A 748 7.10 -14.30 38.78
CA ALA A 748 7.38 -14.34 40.21
C ALA A 748 6.14 -14.02 41.06
N ASN A 749 5.29 -13.11 40.59
CA ASN A 749 4.18 -12.58 41.38
C ASN A 749 2.79 -13.09 40.98
N ALA A 750 2.59 -13.60 39.76
CA ALA A 750 1.28 -14.02 39.25
C ALA A 750 0.73 -15.33 39.87
N ALA A 751 1.25 -15.77 41.03
CA ALA A 751 0.91 -17.05 41.67
C ALA A 751 1.03 -18.28 40.73
N MET A 752 1.86 -18.19 39.69
CA MET A 752 2.04 -19.26 38.68
C MET A 752 3.04 -20.35 39.11
N GLY A 753 3.60 -20.28 40.32
CA GLY A 753 4.51 -21.27 40.87
C GLY A 753 5.94 -21.14 40.31
N VAL A 754 6.90 -21.23 41.23
CA VAL A 754 8.36 -21.10 41.11
C VAL A 754 9.02 -21.48 39.75
N GLY A 755 9.83 -20.55 39.21
CA GLY A 755 11.15 -20.79 38.63
C GLY A 755 11.33 -21.59 37.32
N THR A 756 10.27 -22.06 36.66
CA THR A 756 10.38 -22.80 35.39
C THR A 756 9.70 -22.06 34.23
N PRO A 757 10.21 -22.16 32.99
CA PRO A 757 9.61 -21.49 31.86
C PRO A 757 8.19 -22.02 31.59
N TYR A 758 7.20 -21.16 31.83
CA TYR A 758 5.76 -21.48 31.72
C TYR A 758 5.30 -21.70 30.27
N TYR A 759 6.07 -21.23 29.29
CA TYR A 759 5.75 -21.36 27.88
C TYR A 759 6.73 -22.31 27.16
N GLU A 760 6.20 -23.06 26.20
CA GLU A 760 7.05 -23.75 25.23
C GLU A 760 7.45 -22.75 24.13
N LEU A 761 8.73 -22.42 24.05
CA LEU A 761 9.27 -21.53 23.03
C LEU A 761 9.56 -22.27 21.72
N PRO A 762 9.28 -21.67 20.54
CA PRO A 762 9.75 -22.22 19.27
C PRO A 762 11.29 -22.25 19.19
N VAL A 763 11.83 -23.12 18.33
CA VAL A 763 13.27 -23.17 18.04
C VAL A 763 13.78 -21.78 17.64
N GLY A 764 14.92 -21.36 18.21
CA GLY A 764 15.53 -20.05 17.97
C GLY A 764 15.03 -18.92 18.87
N TRP A 765 14.06 -19.18 19.75
CA TRP A 765 13.59 -18.23 20.76
C TRP A 765 14.11 -18.58 22.14
N SER A 766 14.49 -17.57 22.91
CA SER A 766 14.94 -17.72 24.29
C SER A 766 14.32 -16.62 25.15
N TYR A 767 14.10 -16.94 26.43
CA TYR A 767 13.74 -15.93 27.43
C TYR A 767 14.86 -14.92 27.62
N LYS A 768 14.48 -13.69 27.93
CA LYS A 768 15.42 -12.65 28.37
C LYS A 768 15.54 -12.70 29.90
N ASN A 769 16.78 -12.66 30.40
CA ASN A 769 17.09 -12.64 31.83
C ASN A 769 16.89 -11.25 32.44
#